data_AF-A0A3A8II37-F1
#
_entry.id   AF-A0A3A8II37-F1
#
_cell.length_a   1.000
_cell.length_b   1.000
_cell.length_c   1.000
_cell.angle_alpha   90.00
_cell.angle_beta   90.00
_cell.angle_gamma   90.00
#
_symmetry.space_group_name_H-M   'P 1'
#
loop_
_entity.id
_entity.type
_entity.pdbx_description
1 polymer ?
#
loop_
_entity_poly.entity_id
_entity_poly.type
_entity_poly.pdbx_seq_one_letter_code
_entity_poly.pdbx_strand_id
1 'polypeptide(L)'
;MRSTWTLSLTAALLMAGCGAEPPASEAPPVEAAVGTAEAPLDADLAPYFDAVTTPTNGYNVVGTLTPASWSWGQIELLEGRQRFRSEYYNPRTQKLRYQDTYQSSDYPVATFFGALNQQLVDGFNLAYANSCATTAGSTCPAVGPTKPAARYVLLHKGRATAARTCNVNLTPTLLVHGAIQDANVWMFPNGNNGSGGSYGNAAQKTGLVQDLESKGRCVYAVTFGSFHGDNYNHAIHVANAVSRIKALHPGVARVDVIAWSKGVLAVDPWIANAATWGGFSTTRLFERLAKEQASQVPAYDDSVRVYVPLSGPHKGIDLNFRHPIHTLTIASTSSNAPVGRGPMPWTYFSAFQCVTWGSDVPWYNNPYAESVCEGSGGMWPDFFRRIYLSNITGLSSTGAPVSASTLQSLNTTQGLSASAFNFDEYNMSLFGSVNDSGKYVTAFPGQLQAANDLRGTYPIPDRSALAWDNVDPNENRYFPWLDSKLIYNPLNPWIAAGYMDATDHRVCRTTAYDPAGSPCFAYHAYNTNQNAEGYNISNYAKYRIMHGLGMATAMEMGGKFITRLAEHGLDTRLKSLYVLYGTAAGSAPYETDGMTSTTSAPRGDGVLFEASIAAMTQLTQGWTAAKKTADAKQEGMAYDHLSMGITPAVWNKISAHFVSRD
;
A
#
# COMPACT_ATOMS: atom_id res chain seq x y z
N MET A 1 58.88 -19.09 -23.98
CA MET A 1 59.75 -20.16 -24.50
C MET A 1 58.97 -20.93 -25.56
N ARG A 2 59.61 -21.34 -26.68
CA ARG A 2 59.02 -22.11 -27.81
C ARG A 2 57.94 -21.31 -28.60
N SER A 3 58.12 -21.06 -29.90
CA SER A 3 57.88 -21.93 -31.09
C SER A 3 56.41 -21.87 -31.53
N THR A 4 56.02 -21.67 -32.81
CA THR A 4 56.76 -21.80 -34.10
C THR A 4 56.20 -20.86 -35.19
N TRP A 5 56.82 -20.86 -36.38
CA TRP A 5 56.49 -20.15 -37.63
C TRP A 5 55.22 -20.76 -38.33
N THR A 6 54.61 -20.29 -39.45
CA THR A 6 55.11 -19.53 -40.63
C THR A 6 53.97 -18.83 -41.43
N LEU A 7 54.34 -18.03 -42.45
CA LEU A 7 53.52 -17.35 -43.51
C LEU A 7 52.51 -18.28 -44.24
N SER A 8 51.46 -17.83 -44.98
CA SER A 8 51.34 -16.82 -46.07
C SER A 8 49.82 -16.49 -46.30
N LEU A 9 49.31 -15.50 -47.08
CA LEU A 9 49.76 -14.34 -47.91
C LEU A 9 48.61 -13.25 -47.83
N THR A 10 48.35 -12.18 -48.63
CA THR A 10 48.68 -11.70 -50.00
C THR A 10 48.53 -10.15 -50.12
N ALA A 11 48.47 -9.60 -51.34
CA ALA A 11 48.21 -8.21 -51.80
C ALA A 11 47.16 -7.39 -50.99
N ALA A 12 47.35 -6.10 -50.65
CA ALA A 12 47.64 -4.88 -51.45
C ALA A 12 46.38 -4.34 -52.20
N LEU A 13 46.10 -3.02 -52.33
CA LEU A 13 46.95 -1.80 -52.31
C LEU A 13 46.37 -0.64 -51.44
N LEU A 14 47.18 0.43 -51.29
CA LEU A 14 46.79 1.78 -50.83
C LEU A 14 46.14 2.62 -51.96
N MET A 15 45.28 3.58 -51.60
CA MET A 15 45.42 5.03 -51.94
C MET A 15 44.29 5.85 -51.31
N ALA A 16 44.49 7.17 -51.15
CA ALA A 16 43.55 8.06 -50.47
C ALA A 16 42.66 8.87 -51.45
N GLY A 17 41.48 9.29 -50.98
CA GLY A 17 40.60 10.23 -51.70
C GLY A 17 39.55 10.84 -50.77
N CYS A 18 39.40 12.15 -50.79
CA CYS A 18 38.36 12.87 -50.05
C CYS A 18 37.09 12.98 -50.92
N GLY A 19 35.90 12.70 -50.37
CA GLY A 19 34.65 12.97 -51.08
C GLY A 19 33.37 12.51 -50.36
N ALA A 20 32.47 13.47 -50.15
CA ALA A 20 31.02 13.36 -49.86
C ALA A 20 30.55 12.49 -48.67
N GLU A 21 29.72 13.09 -47.83
CA GLU A 21 29.00 12.47 -46.71
C GLU A 21 27.65 11.88 -47.16
N PRO A 22 27.38 10.58 -46.98
CA PRO A 22 26.04 9.98 -47.15
C PRO A 22 25.22 10.04 -45.84
N PRO A 23 23.88 9.95 -45.91
CA PRO A 23 23.01 10.11 -44.74
C PRO A 23 23.14 8.97 -43.72
N ALA A 24 22.76 9.25 -42.47
CA ALA A 24 22.88 8.34 -41.34
C ALA A 24 22.14 7.01 -41.55
N SER A 25 22.86 5.90 -41.43
CA SER A 25 22.27 4.57 -41.24
C SER A 25 21.51 4.52 -39.91
N GLU A 26 20.41 3.78 -39.88
CA GLU A 26 19.78 3.39 -38.62
C GLU A 26 20.78 2.62 -37.75
N ALA A 27 20.67 2.80 -36.43
CA ALA A 27 21.46 2.03 -35.47
C ALA A 27 21.00 0.56 -35.45
N PRO A 28 21.91 -0.42 -35.26
CA PRO A 28 21.50 -1.81 -35.14
C PRO A 28 20.55 -2.01 -33.95
N PRO A 29 19.58 -2.93 -34.04
CA PRO A 29 18.77 -3.30 -32.88
C PRO A 29 19.70 -3.85 -31.78
N VAL A 30 19.51 -3.37 -30.55
CA VAL A 30 20.25 -3.89 -29.39
C VAL A 30 19.82 -5.33 -29.17
N GLU A 31 20.74 -6.29 -29.36
CA GLU A 31 20.46 -7.69 -29.06
C GLU A 31 20.09 -7.84 -27.58
N ALA A 32 18.88 -8.32 -27.34
CA ALA A 32 18.44 -8.67 -25.99
C ALA A 32 19.28 -9.85 -25.51
N ALA A 33 20.06 -9.64 -24.44
CA ALA A 33 20.84 -10.70 -23.82
C ALA A 33 19.93 -11.89 -23.47
N VAL A 34 20.15 -13.04 -24.12
CA VAL A 34 19.34 -14.24 -23.93
C VAL A 34 19.61 -14.78 -22.53
N GLY A 35 18.72 -14.43 -21.60
CA GLY A 35 18.78 -14.93 -20.23
C GLY A 35 18.73 -16.46 -20.21
N THR A 36 19.62 -17.07 -19.42
CA THR A 36 19.55 -18.49 -19.11
C THR A 36 18.17 -18.82 -18.54
N ALA A 37 17.53 -19.86 -19.05
CA ALA A 37 16.19 -20.27 -18.60
C ALA A 37 16.16 -20.41 -17.07
N GLU A 38 15.23 -19.70 -16.44
CA GLU A 38 15.14 -19.62 -14.99
C GLU A 38 14.74 -20.98 -14.38
N ALA A 39 15.12 -21.21 -13.12
CA ALA A 39 14.70 -22.42 -12.41
C ALA A 39 13.16 -22.51 -12.33
N PRO A 40 12.58 -23.72 -12.44
CA PRO A 40 11.17 -23.92 -12.14
C PRO A 40 10.90 -23.65 -10.66
N LEU A 41 9.73 -23.08 -10.37
CA LEU A 41 9.26 -22.91 -8.99
C LEU A 41 9.05 -24.26 -8.31
N ASP A 42 9.27 -24.30 -7.00
CA ASP A 42 8.76 -25.38 -6.15
C ASP A 42 7.23 -25.52 -6.35
N ALA A 43 6.73 -26.76 -6.38
CA ALA A 43 5.35 -27.05 -6.75
C ALA A 43 4.28 -26.44 -5.81
N ASP A 44 4.63 -26.14 -4.55
CA ASP A 44 3.76 -25.46 -3.59
C ASP A 44 3.86 -23.92 -3.66
N LEU A 45 4.92 -23.38 -4.27
CA LEU A 45 5.06 -21.94 -4.55
C LEU A 45 4.42 -21.57 -5.89
N ALA A 46 4.45 -22.48 -6.87
CA ALA A 46 3.92 -22.27 -8.22
C ALA A 46 2.49 -21.67 -8.29
N PRO A 47 1.52 -22.07 -7.45
CA PRO A 47 0.16 -21.49 -7.48
C PRO A 47 0.11 -19.98 -7.14
N TYR A 48 1.15 -19.42 -6.54
CA TYR A 48 1.18 -18.02 -6.09
C TYR A 48 1.75 -17.05 -7.12
N PHE A 49 2.23 -17.52 -8.27
CA PHE A 49 2.83 -16.67 -9.31
C PHE A 49 2.03 -16.72 -10.61
N ASP A 50 2.02 -15.59 -11.32
CA ASP A 50 1.47 -15.47 -12.68
C ASP A 50 2.29 -16.36 -13.65
N ALA A 51 1.60 -17.06 -14.54
CA ALA A 51 2.25 -17.94 -15.51
C ALA A 51 3.04 -17.13 -16.57
N VAL A 52 4.37 -17.30 -16.57
CA VAL A 52 5.29 -16.66 -17.53
C VAL A 52 6.24 -17.71 -18.09
N THR A 53 6.19 -17.95 -19.40
CA THR A 53 6.91 -19.05 -20.08
C THR A 53 8.43 -18.88 -20.09
N THR A 54 8.92 -17.64 -20.09
CA THR A 54 10.35 -17.31 -20.06
C THR A 54 10.53 -15.93 -19.41
N PRO A 55 10.74 -15.86 -18.09
CA PRO A 55 10.96 -14.60 -17.39
C PRO A 55 12.19 -13.86 -17.90
N THR A 56 12.10 -12.53 -18.03
CA THR A 56 13.20 -11.66 -18.46
C THR A 56 13.14 -10.29 -17.78
N ASN A 57 14.29 -9.71 -17.46
CA ASN A 57 14.39 -8.32 -16.99
C ASN A 57 14.06 -7.32 -18.11
N GLY A 58 12.79 -6.98 -18.26
CA GLY A 58 12.28 -6.07 -19.28
C GLY A 58 10.76 -5.95 -19.24
N TYR A 59 10.21 -5.15 -20.17
CA TYR A 59 8.79 -4.85 -20.25
C TYR A 59 8.32 -4.76 -21.71
N ASN A 60 7.02 -4.91 -21.93
CA ASN A 60 6.33 -4.54 -23.16
C ASN A 60 5.56 -3.22 -22.95
N VAL A 61 5.40 -2.40 -23.99
CA VAL A 61 4.37 -1.34 -24.01
C VAL A 61 3.14 -1.94 -24.68
N VAL A 62 2.07 -2.18 -23.92
CA VAL A 62 0.84 -2.82 -24.42
C VAL A 62 0.03 -1.87 -25.29
N GLY A 63 -0.02 -0.59 -24.90
CA GLY A 63 -0.75 0.45 -25.61
C GLY A 63 -0.63 1.80 -24.90
N THR A 64 -1.27 2.82 -25.47
CA THR A 64 -1.28 4.17 -24.89
C THR A 64 -2.66 4.83 -24.98
N LEU A 65 -3.07 5.49 -23.91
CA LEU A 65 -4.24 6.37 -23.84
C LEU A 65 -3.78 7.83 -23.90
N THR A 66 -4.54 8.68 -24.60
CA THR A 66 -4.37 10.14 -24.61
C THR A 66 -5.56 10.80 -23.92
N PRO A 67 -5.43 11.23 -22.65
CA PRO A 67 -6.53 11.85 -21.92
C PRO A 67 -6.95 13.23 -22.42
N ALA A 68 -8.06 13.73 -21.87
CA ALA A 68 -8.59 15.07 -22.15
C ALA A 68 -7.60 16.20 -21.78
N SER A 69 -7.77 17.36 -22.40
CA SER A 69 -6.87 18.53 -22.35
C SER A 69 -6.69 19.20 -20.96
N TRP A 70 -7.32 18.68 -19.91
CA TRP A 70 -7.13 19.10 -18.51
C TRP A 70 -6.38 18.07 -17.64
N SER A 71 -6.21 16.83 -18.10
CA SER A 71 -5.62 15.71 -17.33
C SER A 71 -4.14 15.46 -17.68
N TRP A 72 -3.63 14.25 -17.52
CA TRP A 72 -2.31 13.80 -18.00
C TRP A 72 -2.13 14.05 -19.51
N GLY A 73 -0.87 14.14 -19.97
CA GLY A 73 -0.57 14.29 -21.40
C GLY A 73 -0.67 12.97 -22.17
N GLN A 74 -0.26 11.86 -21.55
CA GLN A 74 -0.39 10.51 -22.06
C GLN A 74 -0.32 9.51 -20.88
N ILE A 75 -0.94 8.34 -21.04
CA ILE A 75 -0.78 7.19 -20.12
C ILE A 75 -0.40 5.98 -20.98
N GLU A 76 0.74 5.34 -20.68
CA GLU A 76 1.14 4.06 -21.31
C GLU A 76 0.80 2.90 -20.39
N LEU A 77 0.28 1.79 -20.92
CA LEU A 77 0.20 0.53 -20.17
C LEU A 77 1.48 -0.26 -20.41
N LEU A 78 2.22 -0.53 -19.33
CA LEU A 78 3.41 -1.39 -19.35
C LEU A 78 3.07 -2.77 -18.79
N GLU A 79 3.63 -3.80 -19.40
CA GLU A 79 3.59 -5.19 -18.94
C GLU A 79 5.01 -5.64 -18.59
N GLY A 80 5.26 -6.02 -17.34
CA GLY A 80 6.53 -6.61 -16.94
C GLY A 80 6.69 -8.03 -17.46
N ARG A 81 7.90 -8.39 -17.91
CA ARG A 81 8.24 -9.74 -18.39
C ARG A 81 8.92 -10.62 -17.33
N GLN A 82 9.07 -10.12 -16.12
CA GLN A 82 9.49 -10.87 -14.94
C GLN A 82 8.35 -11.79 -14.45
N ARG A 83 8.64 -12.72 -13.53
CA ARG A 83 7.60 -13.53 -12.87
C ARG A 83 7.00 -12.73 -11.70
N PHE A 84 5.72 -12.39 -11.78
CA PHE A 84 5.01 -11.66 -10.73
C PHE A 84 4.31 -12.62 -9.76
N ARG A 85 4.24 -12.28 -8.47
CA ARG A 85 3.30 -12.94 -7.55
C ARG A 85 1.90 -12.46 -7.87
N SER A 86 0.95 -13.38 -8.01
CA SER A 86 -0.45 -13.03 -8.27
C SER A 86 -1.02 -12.19 -7.12
N GLU A 87 -1.47 -11.00 -7.43
CA GLU A 87 -2.21 -10.13 -6.51
C GLU A 87 -3.69 -10.50 -6.54
N TYR A 88 -4.29 -10.63 -5.36
CA TYR A 88 -5.72 -10.89 -5.21
C TYR A 88 -6.46 -9.57 -4.99
N TYR A 89 -7.75 -9.57 -5.24
CA TYR A 89 -8.57 -8.36 -5.20
C TYR A 89 -9.90 -8.61 -4.51
N ASN A 90 -10.32 -7.63 -3.72
CA ASN A 90 -11.66 -7.49 -3.15
C ASN A 90 -12.27 -6.14 -3.61
N PRO A 91 -13.58 -5.86 -3.37
CA PRO A 91 -14.20 -4.57 -3.69
C PRO A 91 -13.44 -3.34 -3.20
N ARG A 92 -12.66 -3.48 -2.12
CA ARG A 92 -11.83 -2.43 -1.53
C ARG A 92 -10.63 -2.09 -2.42
N THR A 93 -9.91 -3.11 -2.89
CA THR A 93 -8.64 -2.95 -3.63
C THR A 93 -8.76 -2.72 -5.14
N GLN A 94 -9.95 -2.89 -5.72
CA GLN A 94 -10.17 -2.65 -7.15
C GLN A 94 -10.00 -1.17 -7.55
N LYS A 95 -9.68 -0.92 -8.82
CA LYS A 95 -9.78 0.39 -9.47
C LYS A 95 -11.25 0.68 -9.77
N LEU A 96 -11.69 1.89 -9.45
CA LEU A 96 -13.09 2.30 -9.54
C LEU A 96 -13.34 2.97 -10.90
N ARG A 97 -14.44 2.65 -11.57
CA ARG A 97 -14.94 3.44 -12.72
C ARG A 97 -15.48 4.78 -12.22
N TYR A 98 -15.86 5.68 -13.13
CA TYR A 98 -16.55 6.92 -12.76
C TYR A 98 -17.73 6.65 -11.83
N GLN A 99 -18.61 5.74 -12.24
CA GLN A 99 -19.83 5.33 -11.54
C GLN A 99 -19.61 4.47 -10.29
N ASP A 100 -18.44 3.86 -10.10
CA ASP A 100 -18.12 3.10 -8.87
C ASP A 100 -17.41 3.96 -7.84
N THR A 101 -17.00 5.19 -8.19
CA THR A 101 -16.29 6.07 -7.27
C THR A 101 -17.26 6.55 -6.19
N TYR A 102 -16.83 6.53 -4.93
CA TYR A 102 -17.66 6.91 -3.79
C TYR A 102 -18.17 8.36 -3.87
N GLN A 103 -19.40 8.60 -3.40
CA GLN A 103 -20.06 9.89 -3.52
C GLN A 103 -21.10 10.05 -2.41
N SER A 104 -20.83 10.95 -1.45
CA SER A 104 -21.84 11.44 -0.49
C SER A 104 -21.98 12.97 -0.58
N SER A 105 -22.85 13.56 0.25
CA SER A 105 -22.92 15.02 0.42
C SER A 105 -21.60 15.61 0.95
N ASP A 106 -20.97 14.88 1.88
CA ASP A 106 -19.87 15.39 2.70
C ASP A 106 -18.51 15.04 2.07
N TYR A 107 -18.46 13.93 1.34
CA TYR A 107 -17.30 13.40 0.64
C TYR A 107 -17.66 13.06 -0.83
N PRO A 108 -17.81 14.08 -1.70
CA PRO A 108 -18.22 13.90 -3.09
C PRO A 108 -17.06 13.44 -4.00
N VAL A 109 -16.47 12.28 -3.71
CA VAL A 109 -15.23 11.81 -4.37
C VAL A 109 -15.43 11.51 -5.86
N ALA A 110 -16.60 11.05 -6.30
CA ALA A 110 -16.91 10.87 -7.72
C ALA A 110 -16.93 12.20 -8.48
N THR A 111 -17.50 13.23 -7.87
CA THR A 111 -17.43 14.61 -8.39
C THR A 111 -15.99 15.07 -8.52
N PHE A 112 -15.11 14.71 -7.59
CA PHE A 112 -13.74 15.21 -7.51
C PHE A 112 -12.71 14.43 -8.36
N PHE A 113 -12.85 13.11 -8.43
CA PHE A 113 -11.87 12.19 -9.01
C PHE A 113 -12.46 11.15 -9.96
N GLY A 114 -13.78 10.99 -10.09
CA GLY A 114 -14.39 9.93 -10.89
C GLY A 114 -13.89 9.89 -12.34
N ALA A 115 -13.69 11.06 -12.97
CA ALA A 115 -13.16 11.16 -14.33
C ALA A 115 -11.66 10.83 -14.45
N LEU A 116 -10.89 10.98 -13.36
CA LEU A 116 -9.48 10.56 -13.27
C LEU A 116 -9.37 9.06 -12.99
N ASN A 117 -10.23 8.53 -12.12
CA ASN A 117 -10.34 7.10 -11.82
C ASN A 117 -10.71 6.29 -13.07
N GLN A 118 -11.67 6.79 -13.87
CA GLN A 118 -12.03 6.18 -15.16
C GLN A 118 -10.82 6.05 -16.09
N GLN A 119 -9.96 7.07 -16.19
CA GLN A 119 -8.74 7.02 -17.03
C GLN A 119 -7.75 5.95 -16.56
N LEU A 120 -7.77 5.55 -15.29
CA LEU A 120 -6.99 4.41 -14.80
C LEU A 120 -7.58 3.09 -15.29
N VAL A 121 -8.91 2.92 -15.16
CA VAL A 121 -9.61 1.72 -15.63
C VAL A 121 -9.46 1.57 -17.15
N ASP A 122 -9.64 2.66 -17.91
CA ASP A 122 -9.44 2.70 -19.36
C ASP A 122 -7.99 2.35 -19.74
N GLY A 123 -7.02 2.90 -18.99
CA GLY A 123 -5.60 2.61 -19.15
C GLY A 123 -5.27 1.13 -18.94
N PHE A 124 -5.81 0.49 -17.90
CA PHE A 124 -5.66 -0.96 -17.70
C PHE A 124 -6.44 -1.76 -18.74
N ASN A 125 -7.59 -1.26 -19.21
CA ASN A 125 -8.42 -1.92 -20.23
C ASN A 125 -7.74 -2.07 -21.60
N LEU A 126 -6.63 -1.36 -21.85
CA LEU A 126 -5.78 -1.57 -23.02
C LEU A 126 -5.29 -3.02 -23.17
N ALA A 127 -5.19 -3.80 -22.08
CA ALA A 127 -4.87 -5.23 -22.12
C ALA A 127 -6.10 -6.16 -22.19
N TYR A 128 -7.30 -5.70 -21.81
CA TYR A 128 -8.48 -6.56 -21.64
C TYR A 128 -9.57 -6.33 -22.69
N ALA A 129 -9.59 -5.17 -23.35
CA ALA A 129 -10.60 -4.76 -24.34
C ALA A 129 -12.07 -5.00 -23.90
N ASN A 130 -12.34 -4.93 -22.60
CA ASN A 130 -13.59 -5.39 -22.00
C ASN A 130 -14.60 -4.25 -21.84
N SER A 131 -15.85 -4.47 -22.25
CA SER A 131 -16.93 -3.48 -22.15
C SER A 131 -17.35 -3.17 -20.70
N CYS A 132 -16.98 -4.00 -19.72
CA CYS A 132 -17.23 -3.74 -18.32
C CYS A 132 -16.54 -2.45 -17.81
N ALA A 133 -15.45 -2.01 -18.46
CA ALA A 133 -14.73 -0.79 -18.07
C ALA A 133 -15.61 0.48 -18.15
N THR A 134 -16.59 0.51 -19.05
CA THR A 134 -17.47 1.67 -19.29
C THR A 134 -18.96 1.37 -19.01
N THR A 135 -19.38 0.11 -19.03
CA THR A 135 -20.79 -0.26 -18.83
C THR A 135 -21.19 -0.14 -17.35
N ALA A 136 -22.01 0.86 -17.03
CA ALA A 136 -22.56 1.05 -15.67
C ALA A 136 -23.33 -0.18 -15.18
N GLY A 137 -23.25 -0.48 -13.88
CA GLY A 137 -23.89 -1.66 -13.26
C GLY A 137 -23.27 -3.02 -13.61
N SER A 138 -22.39 -3.11 -14.62
CA SER A 138 -21.73 -4.38 -14.96
C SER A 138 -20.66 -4.78 -13.94
N THR A 139 -20.49 -6.09 -13.72
CA THR A 139 -19.35 -6.64 -12.97
C THR A 139 -18.20 -6.92 -13.93
N CYS A 140 -17.00 -6.44 -13.61
CA CYS A 140 -15.79 -6.82 -14.34
C CYS A 140 -15.26 -8.19 -13.89
N PRO A 141 -14.64 -8.98 -14.79
CA PRO A 141 -14.01 -10.23 -14.42
C PRO A 141 -12.80 -10.00 -13.49
N ALA A 142 -12.45 -11.05 -12.74
CA ALA A 142 -11.15 -11.17 -12.09
C ALA A 142 -10.37 -12.29 -12.80
N VAL A 143 -9.27 -12.03 -13.49
CA VAL A 143 -8.60 -10.75 -13.76
C VAL A 143 -9.39 -9.88 -14.76
N GLY A 144 -9.31 -8.54 -14.64
CA GLY A 144 -9.98 -7.60 -15.56
C GLY A 144 -9.53 -6.14 -15.36
N PRO A 145 -10.13 -5.16 -16.06
CA PRO A 145 -9.63 -3.77 -16.05
C PRO A 145 -9.77 -3.04 -14.70
N THR A 146 -10.69 -3.46 -13.81
CA THR A 146 -10.77 -2.96 -12.43
C THR A 146 -9.95 -3.78 -11.44
N LYS A 147 -9.59 -5.03 -11.80
CA LYS A 147 -8.79 -5.98 -11.01
C LYS A 147 -7.64 -6.53 -11.88
N PRO A 148 -6.69 -5.68 -12.32
CA PRO A 148 -5.71 -6.05 -13.35
C PRO A 148 -4.62 -6.98 -12.81
N ALA A 149 -4.02 -7.82 -13.66
CA ALA A 149 -2.95 -8.73 -13.24
C ALA A 149 -1.75 -7.96 -12.67
N ALA A 150 -1.06 -8.57 -11.70
CA ALA A 150 0.08 -7.99 -11.00
C ALA A 150 1.21 -7.53 -11.92
N ARG A 151 1.35 -8.12 -13.12
CA ARG A 151 2.33 -7.73 -14.16
C ARG A 151 2.05 -6.41 -14.88
N TYR A 152 0.96 -5.71 -14.59
CA TYR A 152 0.59 -4.46 -15.27
C TYR A 152 0.78 -3.21 -14.41
N VAL A 153 1.35 -2.15 -15.00
CA VAL A 153 1.48 -0.81 -14.40
C VAL A 153 1.21 0.26 -15.44
N LEU A 154 0.57 1.37 -15.04
CA LEU A 154 0.40 2.54 -15.89
C LEU A 154 1.58 3.49 -15.71
N LEU A 155 2.22 3.91 -16.80
CA LEU A 155 3.19 5.00 -16.83
C LEU A 155 2.54 6.27 -17.37
N HIS A 156 2.23 7.18 -16.46
CA HIS A 156 1.68 8.50 -16.74
C HIS A 156 2.79 9.45 -17.16
N LYS A 157 2.50 10.33 -18.12
CA LYS A 157 3.37 11.42 -18.57
C LYS A 157 2.70 12.77 -18.30
N GLY A 158 3.46 13.70 -17.72
CA GLY A 158 3.05 15.10 -17.63
C GLY A 158 2.76 15.74 -19.00
N ARG A 159 2.21 16.95 -19.01
CA ARG A 159 1.76 17.62 -20.24
C ARG A 159 2.92 18.07 -21.11
N ALA A 160 3.89 18.77 -20.52
CA ALA A 160 5.12 19.17 -21.22
C ALA A 160 5.95 17.93 -21.63
N THR A 161 5.90 16.87 -20.82
CA THR A 161 6.60 15.60 -21.03
C THR A 161 6.03 14.84 -22.23
N ALA A 162 4.71 14.71 -22.33
CA ALA A 162 4.06 14.09 -23.48
C ALA A 162 4.22 14.92 -24.76
N ALA A 163 4.16 16.26 -24.64
CA ALA A 163 4.39 17.19 -25.75
C ALA A 163 5.87 17.35 -26.15
N ARG A 164 6.81 16.76 -25.40
CA ARG A 164 8.26 16.92 -25.56
C ARG A 164 8.76 18.37 -25.49
N THR A 165 8.09 19.21 -24.68
CA THR A 165 8.46 20.62 -24.43
C THR A 165 9.20 20.84 -23.11
N CYS A 166 9.45 19.78 -22.34
CA CYS A 166 10.37 19.80 -21.21
C CYS A 166 11.85 19.85 -21.66
N ASN A 167 12.74 20.35 -20.81
CA ASN A 167 14.17 20.44 -21.07
C ASN A 167 14.84 19.07 -20.91
N VAL A 168 15.12 18.41 -22.03
CA VAL A 168 15.77 17.09 -22.09
C VAL A 168 17.21 17.04 -21.55
N ASN A 169 17.82 18.19 -21.24
CA ASN A 169 19.11 18.25 -20.55
C ASN A 169 18.98 18.11 -19.02
N LEU A 170 17.77 18.24 -18.46
CA LEU A 170 17.51 17.99 -17.05
C LEU A 170 17.20 16.51 -16.83
N THR A 171 17.64 15.98 -15.69
CA THR A 171 17.30 14.62 -15.28
C THR A 171 15.77 14.48 -15.15
N PRO A 172 15.12 13.51 -15.84
CA PRO A 172 13.69 13.30 -15.76
C PRO A 172 13.31 12.66 -14.41
N THR A 173 12.11 12.98 -13.92
CA THR A 173 11.65 12.57 -12.59
C THR A 173 10.51 11.54 -12.68
N LEU A 174 10.59 10.47 -11.88
CA LEU A 174 9.54 9.48 -11.64
C LEU A 174 8.90 9.68 -10.26
N LEU A 175 7.57 9.74 -10.21
CA LEU A 175 6.77 9.87 -8.99
C LEU A 175 6.07 8.54 -8.65
N VAL A 176 6.17 8.10 -7.39
CA VAL A 176 5.65 6.80 -6.90
C VAL A 176 4.69 7.02 -5.72
N HIS A 177 3.41 6.68 -5.92
CA HIS A 177 2.33 6.96 -4.96
C HIS A 177 2.31 6.04 -3.73
N GLY A 178 1.64 6.49 -2.67
CA GLY A 178 1.44 5.77 -1.42
C GLY A 178 0.32 4.72 -1.45
N ALA A 179 -0.02 4.20 -0.28
CA ALA A 179 -1.15 3.30 -0.09
C ALA A 179 -2.49 4.03 -0.31
N ILE A 180 -3.52 3.33 -0.82
CA ILE A 180 -4.86 3.87 -1.14
C ILE A 180 -4.88 4.95 -2.25
N GLN A 181 -3.70 5.40 -2.69
CA GLN A 181 -3.50 6.38 -3.75
C GLN A 181 -3.28 5.72 -5.14
N ASP A 182 -3.17 6.59 -6.13
CA ASP A 182 -2.67 6.33 -7.49
C ASP A 182 -1.90 7.58 -7.98
N ALA A 183 -1.43 7.61 -9.23
CA ALA A 183 -0.66 8.72 -9.75
C ALA A 183 -1.37 10.09 -9.66
N ASN A 184 -2.70 10.14 -9.68
CA ASN A 184 -3.45 11.40 -9.79
C ASN A 184 -3.23 12.35 -8.61
N VAL A 185 -2.83 11.84 -7.44
CA VAL A 185 -2.48 12.65 -6.26
C VAL A 185 -1.32 13.61 -6.55
N TRP A 186 -0.43 13.25 -7.48
CA TRP A 186 0.70 14.08 -7.91
C TRP A 186 0.32 15.19 -8.90
N MET A 187 -0.88 15.11 -9.49
CA MET A 187 -1.36 16.05 -10.51
C MET A 187 -2.46 16.98 -9.97
N PHE A 188 -3.41 16.46 -9.20
CA PHE A 188 -4.50 17.23 -8.61
C PHE A 188 -4.82 16.71 -7.20
N PRO A 189 -3.99 17.01 -6.17
CA PRO A 189 -4.20 16.50 -4.82
C PRO A 189 -5.54 16.93 -4.20
N ASN A 190 -6.07 18.09 -4.61
CA ASN A 190 -7.40 18.61 -4.21
C ASN A 190 -8.45 18.51 -5.34
N GLY A 191 -8.21 17.62 -6.32
CA GLY A 191 -9.00 17.46 -7.55
C GLY A 191 -8.97 18.68 -8.49
N ASN A 192 -9.61 18.55 -9.65
CA ASN A 192 -9.76 19.62 -10.66
C ASN A 192 -11.21 19.68 -11.17
N ASN A 193 -11.88 20.81 -10.98
CA ASN A 193 -13.30 21.05 -11.27
C ASN A 193 -13.65 21.25 -12.76
N GLY A 194 -12.77 20.83 -13.68
CA GLY A 194 -12.92 21.03 -15.13
C GLY A 194 -12.69 22.46 -15.62
N SER A 195 -12.82 23.45 -14.73
CA SER A 195 -12.58 24.88 -14.98
C SER A 195 -11.20 25.36 -14.50
N GLY A 196 -10.29 24.44 -14.15
CA GLY A 196 -8.95 24.76 -13.61
C GLY A 196 -8.96 25.26 -12.16
N GLY A 197 -10.07 25.06 -11.44
CA GLY A 197 -10.13 25.24 -9.99
C GLY A 197 -9.95 23.92 -9.24
N SER A 198 -9.44 23.99 -8.03
CA SER A 198 -9.59 22.95 -7.02
C SER A 198 -11.06 22.81 -6.60
N TYR A 199 -11.41 21.68 -6.01
CA TYR A 199 -12.68 21.57 -5.29
C TYR A 199 -12.54 22.13 -3.86
N GLY A 200 -13.68 22.47 -3.23
CA GLY A 200 -13.72 23.11 -1.92
C GLY A 200 -12.99 24.48 -1.85
N ASN A 201 -12.61 25.05 -3.00
CA ASN A 201 -11.73 26.23 -3.11
C ASN A 201 -10.37 26.06 -2.40
N ALA A 202 -9.85 24.83 -2.27
CA ALA A 202 -8.55 24.58 -1.65
C ALA A 202 -7.43 25.37 -2.33
N ALA A 203 -6.57 26.04 -1.54
CA ALA A 203 -5.61 27.01 -2.08
C ALA A 203 -4.66 26.43 -3.15
N GLN A 204 -4.24 25.17 -2.98
CA GLN A 204 -3.36 24.47 -3.92
C GLN A 204 -4.18 23.76 -5.00
N LYS A 205 -4.13 24.27 -6.24
CA LYS A 205 -4.95 23.79 -7.38
C LYS A 205 -4.30 22.69 -8.22
N THR A 206 -2.98 22.63 -8.27
CA THR A 206 -2.18 21.66 -9.04
C THR A 206 -1.25 20.89 -8.12
N GLY A 207 -0.67 19.78 -8.59
CA GLY A 207 0.28 18.99 -7.84
C GLY A 207 1.74 19.20 -8.24
N LEU A 208 2.60 18.33 -7.71
CA LEU A 208 4.05 18.28 -7.97
C LEU A 208 4.39 18.09 -9.47
N VAL A 209 3.52 17.47 -10.26
CA VAL A 209 3.73 17.29 -11.71
C VAL A 209 3.84 18.65 -12.40
N GLN A 210 2.86 19.53 -12.21
CA GLN A 210 2.87 20.86 -12.82
C GLN A 210 3.96 21.76 -12.20
N ASP A 211 4.24 21.59 -10.91
CA ASP A 211 5.33 22.30 -10.22
C ASP A 211 6.71 21.99 -10.83
N LEU A 212 7.00 20.71 -11.13
CA LEU A 212 8.25 20.29 -11.77
C LEU A 212 8.28 20.57 -13.29
N GLU A 213 7.17 20.40 -14.01
CA GLU A 213 7.09 20.77 -15.44
C GLU A 213 7.24 22.28 -15.64
N SER A 214 6.75 23.13 -14.72
CA SER A 214 6.98 24.58 -14.75
C SER A 214 8.45 24.98 -14.56
N LYS A 215 9.24 24.11 -13.91
CA LYS A 215 10.71 24.22 -13.79
C LYS A 215 11.43 23.51 -14.96
N GLY A 216 10.70 23.11 -15.99
CA GLY A 216 11.23 22.52 -17.21
C GLY A 216 11.61 21.04 -17.12
N ARG A 217 11.39 20.33 -15.99
CA ARG A 217 11.70 18.89 -15.93
C ARG A 217 10.68 18.06 -16.69
N CYS A 218 11.14 16.95 -17.23
CA CYS A 218 10.27 15.90 -17.77
C CYS A 218 9.80 15.01 -16.61
N VAL A 219 8.49 14.86 -16.43
CA VAL A 219 7.86 14.23 -15.26
C VAL A 219 6.96 13.06 -15.65
N TYR A 220 7.17 11.95 -14.93
CA TYR A 220 6.45 10.70 -15.06
C TYR A 220 5.89 10.28 -13.70
N ALA A 221 4.80 9.51 -13.69
CA ALA A 221 4.30 8.86 -12.49
C ALA A 221 3.82 7.44 -12.81
N VAL A 222 3.94 6.52 -11.86
CA VAL A 222 3.35 5.17 -11.98
C VAL A 222 2.00 5.08 -11.28
N THR A 223 1.08 4.26 -11.80
CA THR A 223 -0.06 3.72 -11.04
C THR A 223 0.00 2.19 -11.05
N PHE A 224 0.12 1.59 -9.87
CA PHE A 224 0.15 0.13 -9.70
C PHE A 224 -1.25 -0.50 -9.82
N GLY A 225 -1.33 -1.78 -10.22
CA GLY A 225 -2.56 -2.54 -10.37
C GLY A 225 -3.38 -2.63 -9.06
N SER A 226 -2.77 -3.09 -7.97
CA SER A 226 -3.27 -2.86 -6.61
C SER A 226 -2.48 -1.74 -5.93
N PHE A 227 -3.14 -0.92 -5.10
CA PHE A 227 -2.45 0.07 -4.26
C PHE A 227 -1.94 -0.53 -2.93
N HIS A 228 -2.44 -1.71 -2.55
CA HIS A 228 -1.90 -2.54 -1.47
C HIS A 228 -1.12 -3.75 -2.00
N GLY A 229 -0.84 -3.76 -3.31
CA GLY A 229 -0.07 -4.78 -4.02
C GLY A 229 1.35 -4.94 -3.49
N ASP A 230 1.99 -6.00 -3.94
CA ASP A 230 3.19 -6.53 -3.32
C ASP A 230 4.40 -5.63 -3.62
N ASN A 231 5.17 -5.28 -2.58
CA ASN A 231 6.26 -4.32 -2.71
C ASN A 231 7.39 -4.83 -3.64
N TYR A 232 7.58 -6.15 -3.78
CA TYR A 232 8.49 -6.70 -4.78
C TYR A 232 7.94 -6.57 -6.21
N ASN A 233 6.65 -6.88 -6.43
CA ASN A 233 5.98 -6.63 -7.72
C ASN A 233 6.07 -5.15 -8.11
N HIS A 234 5.84 -4.25 -7.14
CA HIS A 234 5.93 -2.82 -7.35
C HIS A 234 7.38 -2.36 -7.63
N ALA A 235 8.39 -2.99 -7.02
CA ALA A 235 9.81 -2.73 -7.31
C ALA A 235 10.21 -3.13 -8.73
N ILE A 236 9.67 -4.26 -9.24
CA ILE A 236 9.80 -4.63 -10.66
C ILE A 236 9.21 -3.53 -11.55
N HIS A 237 8.04 -3.00 -11.19
CA HIS A 237 7.37 -1.92 -11.94
C HIS A 237 8.13 -0.60 -11.91
N VAL A 238 8.73 -0.22 -10.78
CA VAL A 238 9.60 0.96 -10.71
C VAL A 238 10.80 0.77 -11.64
N ALA A 239 11.50 -0.37 -11.60
CA ALA A 239 12.63 -0.65 -12.48
C ALA A 239 12.24 -0.63 -13.97
N ASN A 240 11.11 -1.25 -14.33
CA ASN A 240 10.57 -1.24 -15.69
C ASN A 240 10.18 0.19 -16.14
N ALA A 241 9.56 0.99 -15.27
CA ALA A 241 9.22 2.38 -15.56
C ALA A 241 10.48 3.25 -15.76
N VAL A 242 11.52 3.09 -14.94
CA VAL A 242 12.79 3.81 -15.13
C VAL A 242 13.48 3.39 -16.44
N SER A 243 13.47 2.11 -16.78
CA SER A 243 13.96 1.62 -18.07
C SER A 243 13.18 2.22 -19.26
N ARG A 244 11.85 2.36 -19.13
CA ARG A 244 11.02 3.06 -20.12
C ARG A 244 11.33 4.55 -20.22
N ILE A 245 11.58 5.23 -19.11
CA ILE A 245 11.98 6.65 -19.11
C ILE A 245 13.34 6.83 -19.80
N LYS A 246 14.34 6.01 -19.49
CA LYS A 246 15.65 6.02 -20.18
C LYS A 246 15.51 5.75 -21.68
N ALA A 247 14.64 4.82 -22.09
CA ALA A 247 14.35 4.56 -23.51
C ALA A 247 13.59 5.71 -24.22
N LEU A 248 12.86 6.55 -23.48
CA LEU A 248 12.20 7.75 -24.01
C LEU A 248 13.12 8.98 -24.06
N HIS A 249 14.27 8.96 -23.37
CA HIS A 249 15.27 10.04 -23.34
C HIS A 249 16.67 9.51 -23.68
N PRO A 250 16.98 9.24 -24.97
CA PRO A 250 18.30 8.78 -25.39
C PRO A 250 19.43 9.69 -24.89
N GLY A 251 20.46 9.09 -24.28
CA GLY A 251 21.57 9.81 -23.63
C GLY A 251 21.39 10.04 -22.12
N VAL A 252 20.17 9.94 -21.58
CA VAL A 252 19.92 10.06 -20.13
C VAL A 252 20.32 8.76 -19.44
N ALA A 253 21.44 8.79 -18.71
CA ALA A 253 21.97 7.64 -17.97
C ALA A 253 21.15 7.30 -16.71
N ARG A 254 20.51 8.30 -16.07
CA ARG A 254 19.82 8.18 -14.78
C ARG A 254 18.55 9.02 -14.72
N VAL A 255 17.66 8.69 -13.79
CA VAL A 255 16.44 9.44 -13.46
C VAL A 255 16.47 9.89 -12.01
N ASP A 256 15.62 10.85 -11.64
CA ASP A 256 15.30 11.14 -10.24
C ASP A 256 14.04 10.38 -9.84
N VAL A 257 13.95 9.92 -8.60
CA VAL A 257 12.77 9.20 -8.07
C VAL A 257 12.28 9.87 -6.79
N ILE A 258 10.99 10.19 -6.74
CA ILE A 258 10.28 10.66 -5.55
C ILE A 258 9.22 9.62 -5.21
N ALA A 259 9.22 9.15 -3.96
CA ALA A 259 8.29 8.13 -3.50
C ALA A 259 7.68 8.53 -2.15
N TRP A 260 6.38 8.34 -1.96
CA TRP A 260 5.66 8.82 -0.77
C TRP A 260 4.95 7.69 -0.05
N SER A 261 5.00 7.70 1.30
CA SER A 261 4.32 6.69 2.14
C SER A 261 4.73 5.27 1.72
N LYS A 262 3.79 4.31 1.61
CA LYS A 262 4.06 2.95 1.08
C LYS A 262 4.81 2.94 -0.27
N GLY A 263 4.70 3.99 -1.10
CA GLY A 263 5.43 4.10 -2.37
C GLY A 263 6.94 4.02 -2.20
N VAL A 264 7.46 4.44 -1.05
CA VAL A 264 8.86 4.24 -0.67
C VAL A 264 9.23 2.76 -0.64
N LEU A 265 8.38 1.91 -0.07
CA LEU A 265 8.61 0.46 -0.02
C LEU A 265 8.52 -0.21 -1.40
N ALA A 266 8.01 0.48 -2.43
CA ALA A 266 8.10 0.02 -3.81
C ALA A 266 9.45 0.38 -4.47
N VAL A 267 10.14 1.43 -4.02
CA VAL A 267 11.43 1.85 -4.59
C VAL A 267 12.61 1.23 -3.83
N ASP A 268 12.50 1.18 -2.50
CA ASP A 268 13.52 0.69 -1.58
C ASP A 268 14.07 -0.71 -1.97
N PRO A 269 13.27 -1.75 -2.26
CA PRO A 269 13.80 -3.08 -2.60
C PRO A 269 14.60 -3.12 -3.90
N TRP A 270 14.25 -2.27 -4.88
CA TRP A 270 15.00 -2.17 -6.12
C TRP A 270 16.36 -1.52 -5.87
N ILE A 271 16.40 -0.36 -5.21
CA ILE A 271 17.65 0.35 -4.92
C ILE A 271 18.49 -0.38 -3.86
N ALA A 272 17.89 -1.16 -2.97
CA ALA A 272 18.55 -2.08 -2.04
C ALA A 272 18.94 -3.44 -2.67
N ASN A 273 18.75 -3.59 -3.99
CA ASN A 273 19.17 -4.74 -4.79
C ASN A 273 18.62 -6.10 -4.29
N ALA A 274 17.30 -6.18 -4.07
CA ALA A 274 16.60 -7.32 -3.46
C ALA A 274 16.92 -8.69 -4.07
N ALA A 275 17.25 -8.78 -5.36
CA ALA A 275 17.70 -10.03 -6.00
C ALA A 275 18.96 -10.66 -5.37
N THR A 276 19.69 -9.93 -4.52
CA THR A 276 20.88 -10.40 -3.79
C THR A 276 20.66 -10.59 -2.29
N TRP A 277 19.42 -10.44 -1.80
CA TRP A 277 19.12 -10.57 -0.37
C TRP A 277 19.27 -12.01 0.14
N GLY A 278 19.73 -12.14 1.38
CA GLY A 278 20.03 -13.41 2.02
C GLY A 278 19.06 -13.77 3.15
N GLY A 279 19.46 -14.76 3.96
CA GLY A 279 18.80 -15.06 5.25
C GLY A 279 17.35 -15.55 5.16
N PHE A 280 16.83 -15.89 3.98
CA PHE A 280 15.49 -16.46 3.83
C PHE A 280 15.42 -17.89 4.39
N SER A 281 14.35 -18.20 5.12
CA SER A 281 14.08 -19.58 5.54
C SER A 281 13.79 -20.47 4.33
N THR A 282 14.41 -21.65 4.30
CA THR A 282 14.16 -22.70 3.31
C THR A 282 12.95 -23.58 3.63
N THR A 283 12.22 -23.30 4.72
CA THR A 283 11.10 -24.14 5.19
C THR A 283 9.82 -23.36 5.51
N ARG A 284 9.89 -22.06 5.83
CA ARG A 284 8.71 -21.23 6.11
C ARG A 284 8.13 -20.67 4.81
N LEU A 285 6.87 -21.00 4.50
CA LEU A 285 6.19 -20.69 3.23
C LEU A 285 6.35 -19.23 2.79
N PHE A 286 6.05 -18.28 3.69
CA PHE A 286 6.06 -16.86 3.34
C PHE A 286 7.48 -16.28 3.16
N GLU A 287 8.50 -16.86 3.79
CA GLU A 287 9.89 -16.48 3.53
C GLU A 287 10.42 -17.10 2.24
N ARG A 288 9.95 -18.31 1.87
CA ARG A 288 10.22 -18.88 0.53
C ARG A 288 9.55 -18.08 -0.58
N LEU A 289 8.27 -17.69 -0.41
CA LEU A 289 7.60 -16.76 -1.33
C LEU A 289 8.37 -15.45 -1.45
N ALA A 290 8.76 -14.82 -0.34
CA ALA A 290 9.51 -13.57 -0.36
C ALA A 290 10.90 -13.71 -1.02
N LYS A 291 11.58 -14.86 -0.86
CA LYS A 291 12.83 -15.19 -1.58
C LYS A 291 12.62 -15.21 -3.09
N GLU A 292 11.63 -15.98 -3.54
CA GLU A 292 11.34 -16.12 -4.98
C GLU A 292 10.84 -14.80 -5.59
N GLN A 293 10.18 -13.93 -4.82
CA GLN A 293 9.81 -12.60 -5.28
C GLN A 293 10.99 -11.63 -5.32
N ALA A 294 11.86 -11.67 -4.32
CA ALA A 294 13.04 -10.80 -4.26
C ALA A 294 13.98 -11.07 -5.45
N SER A 295 14.13 -12.33 -5.87
CA SER A 295 14.93 -12.71 -7.06
C SER A 295 14.40 -12.15 -8.40
N GLN A 296 13.12 -11.77 -8.47
CA GLN A 296 12.47 -11.24 -9.67
C GLN A 296 12.60 -9.73 -9.80
N VAL A 297 12.96 -9.02 -8.73
CA VAL A 297 13.28 -7.58 -8.79
C VAL A 297 14.55 -7.42 -9.63
N PRO A 298 14.54 -6.63 -10.73
CA PRO A 298 15.75 -6.42 -11.53
C PRO A 298 16.88 -5.88 -10.66
N ALA A 299 18.11 -6.38 -10.85
CA ALA A 299 19.26 -5.89 -10.10
C ALA A 299 19.44 -4.37 -10.31
N TYR A 300 19.84 -3.65 -9.26
CA TYR A 300 20.07 -2.20 -9.39
C TYR A 300 21.22 -1.93 -10.36
N ASP A 301 21.03 -1.01 -11.30
CA ASP A 301 21.93 -0.74 -12.43
C ASP A 301 22.54 0.68 -12.39
N ASP A 302 22.51 1.34 -11.23
CA ASP A 302 22.90 2.76 -11.06
C ASP A 302 22.03 3.78 -11.82
N SER A 303 20.79 3.41 -12.18
CA SER A 303 19.83 4.29 -12.87
C SER A 303 19.26 5.46 -12.07
N VAL A 304 19.47 5.56 -10.75
CA VAL A 304 18.89 6.65 -9.94
C VAL A 304 19.95 7.66 -9.54
N ARG A 305 19.70 8.92 -9.91
CA ARG A 305 20.54 10.07 -9.56
C ARG A 305 20.17 10.57 -8.16
N VAL A 306 18.98 11.14 -7.98
CA VAL A 306 18.46 11.50 -6.66
C VAL A 306 17.29 10.58 -6.31
N TYR A 307 17.31 10.00 -5.12
CA TYR A 307 16.14 9.37 -4.51
C TYR A 307 15.63 10.21 -3.33
N VAL A 308 14.33 10.52 -3.34
CA VAL A 308 13.62 11.24 -2.28
C VAL A 308 12.52 10.32 -1.71
N PRO A 309 12.79 9.56 -0.64
CA PRO A 309 11.74 8.98 0.16
C PRO A 309 11.07 10.06 1.03
N LEU A 310 9.76 10.22 0.83
CA LEU A 310 8.90 11.21 1.46
C LEU A 310 8.01 10.51 2.49
N SER A 311 8.23 10.74 3.79
CA SER A 311 7.51 10.08 4.89
C SER A 311 7.36 8.56 4.69
N GLY A 312 8.46 7.86 4.40
CA GLY A 312 8.47 6.43 4.12
C GLY A 312 8.44 5.54 5.37
N PRO A 313 7.62 4.48 5.45
CA PRO A 313 7.58 3.58 6.60
C PRO A 313 8.75 2.58 6.58
N HIS A 314 10.00 3.06 6.64
CA HIS A 314 11.20 2.23 6.48
C HIS A 314 11.45 1.26 7.65
N LYS A 315 10.85 1.50 8.83
CA LYS A 315 10.72 0.53 9.93
C LYS A 315 9.31 -0.02 10.06
N GLY A 316 8.54 0.01 8.98
CA GLY A 316 7.16 -0.45 8.94
C GLY A 316 6.18 0.47 9.65
N ILE A 317 4.99 -0.08 9.88
CA ILE A 317 3.83 0.56 10.49
C ILE A 317 3.06 -0.48 11.32
N ASP A 318 2.54 -0.06 12.48
CA ASP A 318 1.66 -0.86 13.34
C ASP A 318 0.36 -0.14 13.75
N LEU A 319 0.07 1.02 13.15
CA LEU A 319 -1.12 1.86 13.38
C LEU A 319 -2.43 1.08 13.59
N ASN A 320 -2.84 0.23 12.64
CA ASN A 320 -4.12 -0.48 12.73
C ASN A 320 -4.14 -1.53 13.86
N PHE A 321 -2.97 -1.95 14.36
CA PHE A 321 -2.84 -2.83 15.53
C PHE A 321 -2.98 -2.04 16.85
N ARG A 322 -2.64 -0.73 16.88
CA ARG A 322 -2.71 0.16 18.05
C ARG A 322 -4.07 0.77 18.31
N HIS A 323 -4.84 1.05 17.25
CA HIS A 323 -6.06 1.84 17.32
C HIS A 323 -7.24 1.05 16.73
N PRO A 324 -7.97 0.26 17.56
CA PRO A 324 -9.19 -0.43 17.17
C PRO A 324 -10.21 0.42 16.38
N ILE A 325 -10.31 1.72 16.68
CA ILE A 325 -11.21 2.64 15.98
C ILE A 325 -10.92 2.75 14.47
N HIS A 326 -9.65 2.77 14.05
CA HIS A 326 -9.29 2.86 12.62
C HIS A 326 -9.68 1.57 11.91
N THR A 327 -9.42 0.43 12.57
CA THR A 327 -9.79 -0.90 12.11
C THR A 327 -11.31 -1.07 11.97
N LEU A 328 -12.11 -0.53 12.90
CA LEU A 328 -13.58 -0.54 12.81
C LEU A 328 -14.16 0.45 11.80
N THR A 329 -13.53 1.62 11.61
CA THR A 329 -13.97 2.55 10.56
C THR A 329 -13.80 1.91 9.19
N ILE A 330 -12.75 1.12 8.97
CA ILE A 330 -12.60 0.28 7.76
C ILE A 330 -13.75 -0.74 7.65
N ALA A 331 -14.13 -1.40 8.75
CA ALA A 331 -15.17 -2.43 8.80
C ALA A 331 -16.58 -1.94 8.47
N SER A 332 -16.86 -0.66 8.77
CA SER A 332 -18.22 -0.10 8.81
C SER A 332 -18.49 1.01 7.78
N THR A 333 -17.52 1.31 6.92
CA THR A 333 -17.70 2.19 5.74
C THR A 333 -17.61 1.37 4.45
N SER A 334 -18.39 1.76 3.43
CA SER A 334 -18.43 1.16 2.10
C SER A 334 -17.04 0.90 1.53
N SER A 335 -16.92 -0.22 0.83
CA SER A 335 -15.66 -0.69 0.23
C SER A 335 -15.09 0.25 -0.83
N ASN A 336 -15.88 1.13 -1.45
CA ASN A 336 -15.38 2.13 -2.40
C ASN A 336 -14.97 3.48 -1.75
N ALA A 337 -15.30 3.72 -0.48
CA ALA A 337 -14.97 4.96 0.22
C ALA A 337 -13.47 5.02 0.60
N PRO A 338 -12.82 6.20 0.65
CA PRO A 338 -11.38 6.31 0.90
C PRO A 338 -10.88 5.58 2.16
N VAL A 339 -11.62 5.69 3.28
CA VAL A 339 -11.26 5.01 4.55
C VAL A 339 -11.55 3.50 4.49
N GLY A 340 -12.66 3.10 3.88
CA GLY A 340 -13.06 1.69 3.72
C GLY A 340 -12.05 0.83 2.93
N ARG A 341 -11.10 1.45 2.23
CA ARG A 341 -10.09 0.76 1.39
C ARG A 341 -8.85 0.28 2.15
N GLY A 342 -8.80 0.39 3.48
CA GLY A 342 -7.73 -0.14 4.33
C GLY A 342 -7.84 -1.65 4.63
N PRO A 343 -6.78 -2.28 5.20
CA PRO A 343 -6.82 -3.64 5.75
C PRO A 343 -7.12 -3.67 7.25
N MET A 344 -7.68 -4.79 7.75
CA MET A 344 -7.92 -4.99 9.19
C MET A 344 -7.00 -6.07 9.79
N PRO A 345 -6.22 -5.82 10.87
CA PRO A 345 -5.38 -6.83 11.53
C PRO A 345 -6.16 -7.82 12.41
N TRP A 346 -7.45 -8.03 12.13
CA TRP A 346 -8.34 -8.92 12.86
C TRP A 346 -8.80 -10.08 11.98
N THR A 347 -9.03 -11.24 12.60
CA THR A 347 -9.63 -12.43 12.00
C THR A 347 -11.14 -12.47 12.24
N TYR A 348 -11.61 -11.95 13.38
CA TYR A 348 -13.03 -11.65 13.63
C TYR A 348 -13.19 -10.52 14.64
N PHE A 349 -14.39 -9.93 14.67
CA PHE A 349 -14.86 -9.06 15.75
C PHE A 349 -16.34 -9.33 16.06
N SER A 350 -16.79 -8.95 17.25
CA SER A 350 -18.19 -9.09 17.69
C SER A 350 -19.05 -7.95 17.17
N ALA A 351 -20.25 -8.28 16.69
CA ALA A 351 -21.12 -7.36 15.96
C ALA A 351 -21.43 -6.04 16.70
N PHE A 352 -21.49 -6.01 18.04
CA PHE A 352 -21.73 -4.77 18.80
C PHE A 352 -20.67 -3.67 18.58
N GLN A 353 -19.47 -4.04 18.12
CA GLN A 353 -18.43 -3.05 17.79
C GLN A 353 -18.72 -2.29 16.48
N CYS A 354 -19.64 -2.75 15.63
CA CYS A 354 -20.06 -2.02 14.44
C CYS A 354 -20.53 -0.62 14.84
N VAL A 355 -19.88 0.41 14.29
CA VAL A 355 -19.96 1.79 14.78
C VAL A 355 -21.20 2.51 14.22
N THR A 356 -22.37 2.00 14.59
CA THR A 356 -23.69 2.52 14.21
C THR A 356 -23.93 3.92 14.81
N TRP A 357 -23.35 4.96 14.20
CA TRP A 357 -23.58 6.39 14.55
C TRP A 357 -25.05 6.79 14.28
N GLY A 358 -25.95 6.34 15.14
CA GLY A 358 -27.38 6.25 14.87
C GLY A 358 -27.78 4.82 14.49
N SER A 359 -29.00 4.44 14.88
CA SER A 359 -29.62 3.17 14.50
C SER A 359 -29.98 3.13 13.02
N ASP A 360 -29.78 1.99 12.37
CA ASP A 360 -30.30 1.71 11.03
C ASP A 360 -31.83 1.86 11.04
N VAL A 361 -32.34 2.93 10.41
CA VAL A 361 -33.78 3.20 10.31
C VAL A 361 -34.15 3.50 8.85
N PRO A 362 -35.34 3.08 8.35
CA PRO A 362 -35.69 3.16 6.92
C PRO A 362 -35.72 4.56 6.27
N TRP A 363 -35.43 5.62 7.01
CA TRP A 363 -35.43 7.02 6.58
C TRP A 363 -34.10 7.76 6.86
N TYR A 364 -33.05 7.07 7.34
CA TYR A 364 -31.72 7.63 7.55
C TYR A 364 -30.65 6.65 7.05
N ASN A 365 -29.92 7.03 6.02
CA ASN A 365 -28.74 6.27 5.58
C ASN A 365 -27.56 6.58 6.50
N ASN A 366 -27.07 5.57 7.22
CA ASN A 366 -25.91 5.71 8.09
C ASN A 366 -24.63 5.29 7.33
N PRO A 367 -23.75 6.22 6.90
CA PRO A 367 -22.54 5.90 6.13
C PRO A 367 -21.44 5.20 6.97
N TYR A 368 -21.74 4.88 8.23
CA TYR A 368 -20.89 4.15 9.16
C TYR A 368 -21.55 2.84 9.64
N ALA A 369 -22.59 2.38 8.94
CA ALA A 369 -23.22 1.07 9.14
C ALA A 369 -23.23 0.27 7.82
N GLU A 370 -22.17 0.42 7.02
CA GLU A 370 -22.08 -0.13 5.66
C GLU A 370 -21.23 -1.41 5.62
N SER A 371 -21.39 -2.20 4.55
CA SER A 371 -20.61 -3.42 4.26
C SER A 371 -20.77 -4.53 5.30
N VAL A 372 -19.70 -5.14 5.83
CA VAL A 372 -19.78 -6.28 6.77
C VAL A 372 -20.45 -5.95 8.11
N CYS A 373 -20.72 -4.66 8.37
CA CYS A 373 -21.47 -4.17 9.53
C CYS A 373 -22.94 -3.83 9.25
N GLU A 374 -23.42 -3.93 8.01
CA GLU A 374 -24.80 -3.60 7.64
C GLU A 374 -25.80 -4.48 8.43
N GLY A 375 -26.80 -3.85 9.07
CA GLY A 375 -27.80 -4.53 9.89
C GLY A 375 -27.25 -5.23 11.14
N SER A 376 -25.98 -5.01 11.50
CA SER A 376 -25.26 -5.75 12.54
C SER A 376 -24.96 -4.89 13.78
N GLY A 377 -24.96 -5.49 14.96
CA GLY A 377 -24.70 -4.79 16.23
C GLY A 377 -25.84 -3.89 16.71
N GLY A 378 -27.00 -3.88 16.04
CA GLY A 378 -28.13 -3.02 16.36
C GLY A 378 -28.86 -3.38 17.66
N MET A 379 -28.86 -4.67 18.07
CA MET A 379 -29.61 -5.16 19.24
C MET A 379 -28.82 -6.18 20.07
N TRP A 380 -29.10 -6.21 21.37
CA TRP A 380 -28.42 -7.07 22.34
C TRP A 380 -28.38 -8.59 22.08
N PRO A 381 -29.30 -9.25 21.31
CA PRO A 381 -29.15 -10.67 20.96
C PRO A 381 -28.10 -10.92 19.87
N ASP A 382 -27.80 -9.89 19.08
CA ASP A 382 -26.84 -9.94 17.98
C ASP A 382 -25.42 -9.51 18.43
N PHE A 383 -25.32 -8.64 19.44
CA PHE A 383 -24.07 -8.05 19.94
C PHE A 383 -22.84 -8.97 19.93
N PHE A 384 -22.97 -10.20 20.43
CA PHE A 384 -21.85 -11.14 20.59
C PHE A 384 -21.75 -12.21 19.50
N ARG A 385 -22.51 -12.10 18.40
CA ARG A 385 -22.23 -12.84 17.17
C ARG A 385 -20.91 -12.34 16.57
N ARG A 386 -20.15 -13.24 15.91
CA ARG A 386 -18.82 -12.95 15.37
C ARG A 386 -18.87 -12.72 13.87
N ILE A 387 -18.45 -11.54 13.43
CA ILE A 387 -18.19 -11.21 12.02
C ILE A 387 -16.78 -11.68 11.70
N TYR A 388 -16.64 -12.78 10.94
CA TYR A 388 -15.35 -13.35 10.56
C TYR A 388 -14.85 -12.74 9.25
N LEU A 389 -13.64 -12.18 9.31
CA LEU A 389 -12.93 -11.52 8.19
C LEU A 389 -11.77 -12.36 7.64
N SER A 390 -11.45 -13.45 8.34
CA SER A 390 -10.51 -14.48 7.95
C SER A 390 -10.94 -15.81 8.56
N ASN A 391 -10.68 -16.90 7.84
CA ASN A 391 -10.78 -18.26 8.38
C ASN A 391 -9.43 -18.82 8.85
N ILE A 392 -8.34 -18.04 8.79
CA ILE A 392 -7.02 -18.45 9.27
C ILE A 392 -7.00 -18.35 10.80
N THR A 393 -6.54 -19.41 11.47
CA THR A 393 -6.43 -19.48 12.93
C THR A 393 -4.98 -19.46 13.44
N GLY A 394 -4.00 -19.62 12.54
CA GLY A 394 -2.57 -19.58 12.85
C GLY A 394 -1.72 -20.04 11.66
N LEU A 395 -0.43 -20.28 11.91
CA LEU A 395 0.50 -20.87 10.94
C LEU A 395 1.00 -22.25 11.42
N SER A 396 1.31 -23.14 10.47
CA SER A 396 1.89 -24.46 10.72
C SER A 396 3.38 -24.39 11.14
N SER A 397 4.00 -25.54 11.39
CA SER A 397 5.46 -25.68 11.53
C SER A 397 6.23 -25.26 10.25
N THR A 398 5.58 -25.31 9.08
CA THR A 398 6.12 -24.82 7.79
C THR A 398 5.66 -23.40 7.43
N GLY A 399 5.05 -22.66 8.36
CA GLY A 399 4.59 -21.29 8.10
C GLY A 399 3.40 -21.20 7.14
N ALA A 400 2.78 -22.33 6.78
CA ALA A 400 1.58 -22.36 5.95
C ALA A 400 0.34 -21.99 6.78
N PRO A 401 -0.63 -21.25 6.23
CA PRO A 401 -1.83 -20.84 6.96
C PRO A 401 -2.71 -22.04 7.32
N VAL A 402 -3.14 -22.09 8.58
CA VAL A 402 -4.02 -23.12 9.13
C VAL A 402 -5.45 -22.60 9.17
N SER A 403 -6.40 -23.40 8.68
CA SER A 403 -7.84 -23.12 8.78
C SER A 403 -8.60 -24.41 9.09
N ALA A 404 -9.71 -24.29 9.81
CA ALA A 404 -10.57 -25.41 10.21
C ALA A 404 -11.98 -25.37 9.59
N SER A 405 -12.34 -24.30 8.87
CA SER A 405 -13.63 -24.17 8.19
C SER A 405 -13.57 -23.10 7.09
N THR A 406 -14.55 -23.04 6.19
CA THR A 406 -14.63 -21.99 5.16
C THR A 406 -15.08 -20.66 5.77
N LEU A 407 -14.68 -19.54 5.16
CA LEU A 407 -15.10 -18.20 5.62
C LEU A 407 -16.63 -18.02 5.57
N GLN A 408 -17.30 -18.69 4.62
CA GLN A 408 -18.77 -18.75 4.56
C GLN A 408 -19.34 -19.52 5.76
N SER A 409 -18.83 -20.72 6.05
CA SER A 409 -19.32 -21.54 7.16
C SER A 409 -19.18 -20.80 8.50
N LEU A 410 -18.04 -20.15 8.74
CA LEU A 410 -17.83 -19.36 9.97
C LEU A 410 -18.87 -18.25 10.15
N ASN A 411 -19.18 -17.48 9.10
CA ASN A 411 -20.16 -16.40 9.18
C ASN A 411 -21.62 -16.91 9.21
N THR A 412 -21.95 -17.98 8.48
CA THR A 412 -23.30 -18.57 8.48
C THR A 412 -23.65 -19.24 9.81
N THR A 413 -22.68 -19.87 10.49
CA THR A 413 -22.83 -20.33 11.89
C THR A 413 -23.05 -19.17 12.87
N GLN A 414 -22.74 -17.93 12.46
CA GLN A 414 -22.98 -16.70 13.23
C GLN A 414 -24.23 -15.94 12.74
N GLY A 415 -25.14 -16.61 12.03
CA GLY A 415 -26.46 -16.08 11.69
C GLY A 415 -26.56 -15.33 10.34
N LEU A 416 -25.46 -15.15 9.62
CA LEU A 416 -25.52 -14.64 8.24
C LEU A 416 -26.22 -15.65 7.32
N SER A 417 -27.09 -15.19 6.41
CA SER A 417 -27.68 -16.09 5.42
C SER A 417 -26.65 -16.49 4.37
N ALA A 418 -26.67 -17.76 3.93
CA ALA A 418 -25.70 -18.26 2.95
C ALA A 418 -25.76 -17.51 1.61
N SER A 419 -26.90 -16.89 1.28
CA SER A 419 -27.13 -16.06 0.09
C SER A 419 -26.69 -14.60 0.25
N ALA A 420 -26.47 -14.11 1.47
CA ALA A 420 -25.88 -12.78 1.72
C ALA A 420 -24.35 -12.81 1.80
N PHE A 421 -23.73 -13.98 1.99
CA PHE A 421 -22.28 -14.10 2.06
C PHE A 421 -21.62 -13.88 0.69
N ASN A 422 -20.63 -12.98 0.65
CA ASN A 422 -19.71 -12.80 -0.46
C ASN A 422 -18.26 -12.94 0.03
N PHE A 423 -17.48 -13.86 -0.56
CA PHE A 423 -16.12 -14.13 -0.09
C PHE A 423 -15.21 -12.89 -0.17
N ASP A 424 -15.24 -12.14 -1.26
CA ASP A 424 -14.37 -10.97 -1.44
C ASP A 424 -14.71 -9.86 -0.44
N GLU A 425 -16.00 -9.62 -0.17
CA GLU A 425 -16.43 -8.57 0.77
C GLU A 425 -16.09 -8.92 2.23
N TYR A 426 -16.15 -10.20 2.62
CA TYR A 426 -15.71 -10.62 3.96
C TYR A 426 -14.20 -10.82 4.07
N ASN A 427 -13.45 -11.05 2.98
CA ASN A 427 -11.99 -11.19 3.00
C ASN A 427 -11.27 -9.82 3.12
N MET A 428 -11.50 -9.15 4.25
CA MET A 428 -10.97 -7.83 4.61
C MET A 428 -9.74 -7.90 5.53
N SER A 429 -9.46 -9.07 6.09
CA SER A 429 -8.31 -9.22 6.99
C SER A 429 -7.00 -8.95 6.25
N LEU A 430 -6.10 -8.22 6.91
CA LEU A 430 -4.70 -8.06 6.51
C LEU A 430 -4.05 -9.42 6.24
N PHE A 431 -4.36 -10.40 7.09
CA PHE A 431 -3.87 -11.77 6.95
C PHE A 431 -4.42 -12.48 5.71
N GLY A 432 -5.53 -12.03 5.12
CA GLY A 432 -6.25 -12.76 4.06
C GLY A 432 -6.97 -14.01 4.58
N SER A 433 -7.31 -14.92 3.68
CA SER A 433 -8.06 -16.15 3.97
C SER A 433 -7.53 -17.35 3.17
N VAL A 434 -7.94 -18.56 3.55
CA VAL A 434 -7.86 -19.76 2.70
C VAL A 434 -9.21 -19.93 1.99
N ASN A 435 -9.22 -19.91 0.67
CA ASN A 435 -10.44 -20.07 -0.13
C ASN A 435 -10.89 -21.56 -0.21
N ASP A 436 -12.04 -21.81 -0.83
CA ASP A 436 -12.64 -23.15 -0.92
C ASP A 436 -11.81 -24.15 -1.77
N SER A 437 -10.82 -23.66 -2.55
CA SER A 437 -9.84 -24.51 -3.24
C SER A 437 -8.57 -24.78 -2.41
N GLY A 438 -8.59 -24.48 -1.11
CA GLY A 438 -7.43 -24.61 -0.22
C GLY A 438 -6.29 -23.61 -0.47
N LYS A 439 -6.51 -22.57 -1.29
CA LYS A 439 -5.49 -21.59 -1.67
C LYS A 439 -5.48 -20.40 -0.73
N TYR A 440 -4.31 -19.97 -0.30
CA TYR A 440 -4.14 -18.73 0.43
C TYR A 440 -4.34 -17.50 -0.48
N VAL A 441 -5.18 -16.55 -0.06
CA VAL A 441 -5.53 -15.34 -0.82
C VAL A 441 -5.60 -14.09 0.08
N THR A 442 -4.84 -13.05 -0.25
CA THR A 442 -4.87 -11.73 0.41
C THR A 442 -4.82 -10.61 -0.62
N ALA A 443 -5.65 -9.59 -0.44
CA ALA A 443 -5.61 -8.37 -1.25
C ALA A 443 -4.58 -7.34 -0.73
N PHE A 444 -3.91 -7.65 0.39
CA PHE A 444 -3.07 -6.72 1.13
C PHE A 444 -1.59 -7.15 1.31
N PRO A 445 -0.93 -7.85 0.36
CA PRO A 445 0.40 -8.41 0.56
C PRO A 445 1.45 -7.32 0.87
N GLY A 446 1.36 -6.15 0.24
CA GLY A 446 2.27 -5.03 0.49
C GLY A 446 2.06 -4.33 1.84
N GLN A 447 0.93 -4.57 2.52
CA GLN A 447 0.69 -4.10 3.88
C GLN A 447 1.16 -5.12 4.92
N LEU A 448 1.01 -6.43 4.65
CA LEU A 448 1.67 -7.48 5.44
C LEU A 448 3.20 -7.27 5.45
N GLN A 449 3.78 -6.98 4.29
CA GLN A 449 5.20 -6.63 4.16
C GLN A 449 5.60 -5.36 4.91
N ALA A 450 4.67 -4.43 5.17
CA ALA A 450 4.92 -3.20 5.91
C ALA A 450 4.72 -3.34 7.43
N ALA A 451 4.16 -4.46 7.91
CA ALA A 451 3.91 -4.69 9.34
C ALA A 451 5.23 -4.89 10.11
N ASN A 452 5.39 -4.20 11.24
CA ASN A 452 6.52 -4.36 12.16
C ASN A 452 6.16 -3.86 13.56
N ASP A 453 6.62 -4.54 14.62
CA ASP A 453 6.30 -4.14 16.00
C ASP A 453 7.14 -2.94 16.45
N LEU A 454 6.52 -1.77 16.61
CA LEU A 454 7.20 -0.56 17.08
C LEU A 454 6.99 -0.30 18.58
N ARG A 455 6.31 -1.19 19.33
CA ARG A 455 6.04 -1.02 20.77
C ARG A 455 7.32 -0.95 21.62
N GLY A 456 8.41 -1.56 21.16
CA GLY A 456 9.73 -1.44 21.79
C GLY A 456 10.38 -0.06 21.69
N THR A 457 9.88 0.82 20.80
CA THR A 457 10.34 2.23 20.67
C THR A 457 9.26 3.22 21.10
N TYR A 458 8.00 2.89 20.86
CA TYR A 458 6.80 3.66 21.24
C TYR A 458 5.79 2.72 21.91
N PRO A 459 5.92 2.46 23.22
CA PRO A 459 4.99 1.63 23.96
C PRO A 459 3.56 2.17 23.88
N ILE A 460 2.56 1.30 23.95
CA ILE A 460 1.15 1.71 24.06
C ILE A 460 0.95 2.28 25.48
N PRO A 461 0.66 3.58 25.62
CA PRO A 461 0.53 4.25 26.91
C PRO A 461 -0.84 3.99 27.53
N ASP A 462 -0.94 4.19 28.83
CA ASP A 462 -2.24 4.37 29.49
C ASP A 462 -2.80 5.74 29.08
N ARG A 463 -4.09 5.78 28.78
CA ARG A 463 -4.83 6.94 28.27
C ARG A 463 -6.14 7.19 29.01
N SER A 464 -6.45 6.43 30.06
CA SER A 464 -7.72 6.46 30.84
C SER A 464 -8.04 7.76 31.60
N ALA A 465 -7.32 8.86 31.32
CA ALA A 465 -7.50 10.15 31.95
C ALA A 465 -8.16 11.14 30.98
N LEU A 466 -9.27 11.77 31.43
CA LEU A 466 -10.23 12.60 30.66
C LEU A 466 -9.65 13.71 29.75
N ALA A 467 -8.36 14.03 29.88
CA ALA A 467 -7.66 14.91 28.96
C ALA A 467 -7.53 14.31 27.55
N TRP A 468 -7.40 12.97 27.43
CA TRP A 468 -7.19 12.28 26.16
C TRP A 468 -8.48 12.09 25.34
N ASP A 469 -9.64 12.23 25.97
CA ASP A 469 -10.98 12.14 25.37
C ASP A 469 -11.19 13.08 24.19
N ASN A 470 -10.35 14.10 24.01
CA ASN A 470 -10.42 15.07 22.90
C ASN A 470 -9.22 14.98 21.94
N VAL A 471 -8.33 13.99 22.11
CA VAL A 471 -7.07 13.85 21.35
C VAL A 471 -6.87 12.45 20.79
N ASP A 472 -7.11 11.39 21.58
CA ASP A 472 -6.95 10.02 21.11
C ASP A 472 -8.27 9.50 20.47
N PRO A 473 -8.26 9.08 19.19
CA PRO A 473 -9.47 8.61 18.52
C PRO A 473 -10.14 7.38 19.17
N ASN A 474 -9.43 6.58 19.98
CA ASN A 474 -10.04 5.47 20.70
C ASN A 474 -10.78 5.94 21.96
N GLU A 475 -10.16 6.84 22.74
CA GLU A 475 -10.73 7.37 23.98
C GLU A 475 -11.91 8.29 23.68
N ASN A 476 -11.84 9.10 22.61
CA ASN A 476 -12.95 9.96 22.17
C ASN A 476 -14.18 9.17 21.68
N ARG A 477 -13.97 8.01 21.02
CA ARG A 477 -15.03 7.35 20.22
C ARG A 477 -15.20 5.87 20.48
N TYR A 478 -14.14 5.08 20.52
CA TYR A 478 -14.24 3.62 20.58
C TYR A 478 -14.68 3.10 21.95
N PHE A 479 -13.98 3.47 23.03
CA PHE A 479 -14.34 2.99 24.36
C PHE A 479 -15.71 3.54 24.83
N PRO A 480 -16.03 4.84 24.68
CA PRO A 480 -17.38 5.35 24.97
C PRO A 480 -18.47 4.66 24.15
N TRP A 481 -18.19 4.30 22.88
CA TRP A 481 -19.12 3.54 22.06
C TRP A 481 -19.37 2.14 22.61
N LEU A 482 -18.31 1.38 22.93
CA LEU A 482 -18.44 0.04 23.49
C LEU A 482 -19.18 0.07 24.82
N ASP A 483 -18.83 0.97 25.73
CA ASP A 483 -19.51 1.09 27.02
C ASP A 483 -20.98 1.48 26.87
N SER A 484 -21.31 2.40 25.95
CA SER A 484 -22.71 2.77 25.68
C SER A 484 -23.55 1.58 25.19
N LYS A 485 -22.98 0.70 24.35
CA LYS A 485 -23.61 -0.55 23.89
C LYS A 485 -23.72 -1.57 25.01
N LEU A 486 -22.66 -1.75 25.82
CA LEU A 486 -22.62 -2.76 26.89
C LEU A 486 -23.51 -2.40 28.08
N ILE A 487 -23.67 -1.11 28.41
CA ILE A 487 -24.55 -0.66 29.49
C ILE A 487 -26.03 -0.78 29.09
N TYR A 488 -26.36 -0.70 27.80
CA TYR A 488 -27.74 -0.66 27.29
C TYR A 488 -28.58 -1.88 27.72
N ASN A 489 -29.56 -1.64 28.59
CA ASN A 489 -30.49 -2.65 29.09
C ASN A 489 -31.94 -2.32 28.71
N PRO A 490 -32.53 -3.00 27.70
CA PRO A 490 -33.90 -2.74 27.27
C PRO A 490 -34.97 -3.29 28.23
N LEU A 491 -34.60 -4.14 29.21
CA LEU A 491 -35.53 -4.69 30.19
C LEU A 491 -35.57 -3.88 31.50
N ASN A 492 -34.47 -3.19 31.85
CA ASN A 492 -34.43 -2.26 32.97
C ASN A 492 -33.37 -1.16 32.72
N PRO A 493 -33.75 0.06 32.29
CA PRO A 493 -32.81 1.13 31.98
C PRO A 493 -32.04 1.68 33.20
N TRP A 494 -32.40 1.25 34.42
CA TRP A 494 -31.73 1.65 35.66
C TRP A 494 -30.63 0.67 36.11
N ILE A 495 -30.37 -0.42 35.36
CA ILE A 495 -29.34 -1.42 35.67
C ILE A 495 -28.53 -1.68 34.40
N ALA A 496 -27.22 -1.39 34.42
CA ALA A 496 -26.33 -1.65 33.30
C ALA A 496 -26.33 -3.14 32.89
N ALA A 497 -26.45 -3.43 31.59
CA ALA A 497 -26.44 -4.80 31.09
C ALA A 497 -25.04 -5.45 31.05
N GLY A 498 -23.96 -4.67 31.14
CA GLY A 498 -22.59 -5.15 30.92
C GLY A 498 -21.54 -4.06 31.04
N TYR A 499 -20.28 -4.46 30.91
CA TYR A 499 -19.08 -3.63 31.10
C TYR A 499 -17.83 -4.30 30.50
N MET A 500 -16.78 -3.53 30.21
CA MET A 500 -15.48 -4.04 29.75
C MET A 500 -14.68 -4.74 30.88
N ASP A 501 -13.99 -5.84 30.58
CA ASP A 501 -13.23 -6.64 31.58
C ASP A 501 -12.00 -5.89 32.13
N ALA A 502 -11.41 -5.00 31.32
CA ALA A 502 -10.29 -4.16 31.70
C ALA A 502 -10.70 -2.68 31.68
N THR A 503 -10.59 -2.02 32.83
CA THR A 503 -10.68 -0.54 32.95
C THR A 503 -9.42 0.16 32.43
N ASP A 504 -8.33 -0.60 32.28
CA ASP A 504 -7.12 -0.18 31.57
C ASP A 504 -7.27 -0.52 30.08
N HIS A 505 -7.55 0.51 29.29
CA HIS A 505 -7.79 0.41 27.85
C HIS A 505 -6.61 -0.18 27.05
N ARG A 506 -5.39 -0.22 27.62
CA ARG A 506 -4.22 -0.82 26.97
C ARG A 506 -4.45 -2.27 26.55
N VAL A 507 -5.16 -3.07 27.33
CA VAL A 507 -5.38 -4.50 27.02
C VAL A 507 -6.05 -4.69 25.65
N CYS A 508 -7.06 -3.86 25.37
CA CYS A 508 -7.76 -3.90 24.08
C CYS A 508 -6.95 -3.26 22.95
N ARG A 509 -6.06 -2.30 23.26
CA ARG A 509 -5.11 -1.75 22.30
C ARG A 509 -3.92 -2.68 22.01
N THR A 510 -3.61 -3.65 22.89
CA THR A 510 -2.57 -4.67 22.64
C THR A 510 -3.09 -5.95 21.99
N THR A 511 -4.40 -6.24 22.02
CA THR A 511 -4.98 -7.50 21.50
C THR A 511 -4.61 -7.83 20.06
N ALA A 512 -4.47 -6.83 19.17
CA ALA A 512 -4.11 -7.11 17.78
C ALA A 512 -2.65 -7.61 17.63
N TYR A 513 -1.75 -7.21 18.54
CA TYR A 513 -0.36 -7.67 18.57
C TYR A 513 -0.21 -9.02 19.23
N ASP A 514 -0.92 -9.24 20.34
CA ASP A 514 -0.89 -10.46 21.14
C ASP A 514 -2.33 -10.84 21.57
N PRO A 515 -3.07 -11.56 20.70
CA PRO A 515 -4.47 -11.93 20.96
C PRO A 515 -4.62 -13.06 22.01
N ALA A 516 -3.50 -13.66 22.45
CA ALA A 516 -3.47 -14.74 23.43
C ALA A 516 -3.10 -14.22 24.84
N GLY A 517 -2.09 -13.35 24.95
CA GLY A 517 -1.66 -12.72 26.19
C GLY A 517 -2.36 -11.39 26.53
N SER A 518 -3.01 -10.74 25.57
CA SER A 518 -3.85 -9.54 25.79
C SER A 518 -5.26 -9.65 25.16
N PRO A 519 -6.07 -10.66 25.48
CA PRO A 519 -7.43 -10.80 24.94
C PRO A 519 -8.38 -9.69 25.46
N CYS A 520 -8.95 -8.90 24.56
CA CYS A 520 -9.99 -7.93 24.91
C CYS A 520 -11.33 -8.63 25.19
N PHE A 521 -11.86 -8.43 26.39
CA PHE A 521 -13.10 -9.05 26.87
C PHE A 521 -14.11 -8.02 27.37
N ALA A 522 -15.39 -8.38 27.31
CA ALA A 522 -16.49 -7.71 28.01
C ALA A 522 -17.37 -8.74 28.75
N TYR A 523 -18.09 -8.30 29.78
CA TYR A 523 -19.14 -9.08 30.44
C TYR A 523 -20.51 -8.52 30.11
N HIS A 524 -21.51 -9.38 29.94
CA HIS A 524 -22.87 -8.95 29.66
C HIS A 524 -23.95 -9.92 30.18
N ALA A 525 -25.09 -9.39 30.58
CA ALA A 525 -26.23 -10.12 31.15
C ALA A 525 -27.01 -10.94 30.10
N TYR A 526 -26.88 -10.60 28.80
CA TYR A 526 -27.28 -11.52 27.73
C TYR A 526 -26.31 -12.71 27.72
N ASN A 527 -26.73 -13.81 28.35
CA ASN A 527 -25.86 -14.93 28.75
C ASN A 527 -26.14 -16.24 27.99
N THR A 528 -26.95 -16.16 26.93
CA THR A 528 -27.40 -17.30 26.10
C THR A 528 -26.76 -17.36 24.71
N ASN A 529 -25.78 -16.49 24.40
CA ASN A 529 -25.08 -16.51 23.11
C ASN A 529 -24.01 -17.62 23.07
N GLN A 530 -23.93 -18.33 21.95
CA GLN A 530 -22.99 -19.45 21.73
C GLN A 530 -21.50 -19.08 21.87
N ASN A 531 -21.13 -17.80 21.80
CA ASN A 531 -19.74 -17.35 21.86
C ASN A 531 -19.27 -16.97 23.29
N ALA A 532 -20.01 -17.33 24.34
CA ALA A 532 -19.62 -17.10 25.73
C ALA A 532 -18.41 -17.97 26.11
N GLU A 533 -17.32 -17.33 26.56
CA GLU A 533 -16.07 -18.00 26.95
C GLU A 533 -15.97 -18.24 28.47
N GLY A 534 -17.00 -17.87 29.24
CA GLY A 534 -17.09 -18.08 30.69
C GLY A 534 -18.19 -17.21 31.32
N TYR A 535 -18.26 -17.20 32.66
CA TYR A 535 -19.22 -16.39 33.44
C TYR A 535 -18.55 -15.79 34.68
N ASN A 536 -18.96 -14.60 35.11
CA ASN A 536 -18.53 -14.02 36.38
C ASN A 536 -19.41 -14.49 37.56
N ILE A 537 -19.06 -14.09 38.79
CA ILE A 537 -19.82 -14.45 40.01
C ILE A 537 -21.27 -13.94 40.03
N SER A 538 -21.60 -12.95 39.19
CA SER A 538 -22.94 -12.37 39.02
C SER A 538 -23.71 -13.00 37.84
N ASN A 539 -23.20 -14.09 37.26
CA ASN A 539 -23.74 -14.79 36.08
C ASN A 539 -23.83 -13.94 34.79
N TYR A 540 -22.99 -12.92 34.64
CA TYR A 540 -22.78 -12.23 33.37
C TYR A 540 -21.82 -13.09 32.53
N ALA A 541 -22.18 -13.33 31.27
CA ALA A 541 -21.34 -14.08 30.34
C ALA A 541 -20.13 -13.23 29.90
N LYS A 542 -18.96 -13.85 29.83
CA LYS A 542 -17.70 -13.27 29.36
C LYS A 542 -17.56 -13.51 27.86
N TYR A 543 -17.37 -12.45 27.10
CA TYR A 543 -17.24 -12.49 25.64
C TYR A 543 -15.91 -11.88 25.18
N ARG A 544 -15.13 -12.61 24.39
CA ARG A 544 -13.98 -12.06 23.68
C ARG A 544 -14.48 -11.26 22.49
N ILE A 545 -14.16 -9.97 22.44
CA ILE A 545 -14.84 -9.06 21.52
C ILE A 545 -14.16 -8.98 20.15
N MET A 546 -12.86 -9.30 20.06
CA MET A 546 -12.09 -9.32 18.81
C MET A 546 -10.90 -10.28 18.89
N HIS A 547 -10.38 -10.67 17.73
CA HIS A 547 -9.24 -11.57 17.62
C HIS A 547 -8.43 -11.31 16.35
N GLY A 548 -7.13 -11.61 16.37
CA GLY A 548 -6.22 -11.56 15.22
C GLY A 548 -5.25 -12.75 15.22
N LEU A 549 -4.18 -12.68 14.43
CA LEU A 549 -3.08 -13.67 14.51
C LEU A 549 -1.84 -13.13 15.24
N GLY A 550 -1.84 -11.86 15.64
CA GLY A 550 -0.70 -11.20 16.27
C GLY A 550 0.30 -10.58 15.28
N MET A 551 1.11 -9.65 15.77
CA MET A 551 2.08 -8.91 14.96
C MET A 551 3.22 -9.80 14.43
N ALA A 552 3.71 -10.73 15.25
CA ALA A 552 4.75 -11.68 14.82
C ALA A 552 4.32 -12.52 13.60
N THR A 553 3.04 -12.92 13.55
CA THR A 553 2.47 -13.62 12.40
C THR A 553 2.31 -12.71 11.19
N ALA A 554 1.93 -11.43 11.37
CA ALA A 554 1.90 -10.46 10.28
C ALA A 554 3.28 -10.26 9.64
N MET A 555 4.32 -10.10 10.47
CA MET A 555 5.72 -9.97 10.04
C MET A 555 6.21 -11.22 9.30
N GLU A 556 5.83 -12.43 9.73
CA GLU A 556 6.18 -13.66 9.00
C GLU A 556 5.43 -13.75 7.66
N MET A 557 4.12 -13.49 7.64
CA MET A 557 3.31 -13.54 6.42
C MET A 557 3.70 -12.47 5.40
N GLY A 558 4.24 -11.34 5.88
CA GLY A 558 4.93 -10.32 5.09
C GLY A 558 6.38 -10.68 4.69
N GLY A 559 6.84 -11.91 4.94
CA GLY A 559 8.17 -12.38 4.57
C GLY A 559 9.32 -11.61 5.24
N LYS A 560 9.08 -11.07 6.44
CA LYS A 560 9.99 -10.19 7.22
C LYS A 560 10.63 -9.06 6.38
N PHE A 561 9.86 -8.51 5.46
CA PHE A 561 10.32 -7.53 4.47
C PHE A 561 11.01 -6.30 5.10
N ILE A 562 10.41 -5.70 6.14
CA ILE A 562 11.03 -4.58 6.88
C ILE A 562 12.36 -4.98 7.53
N THR A 563 12.45 -6.19 8.10
CA THR A 563 13.69 -6.69 8.70
C THR A 563 14.81 -6.77 7.65
N ARG A 564 14.53 -7.36 6.48
CA ARG A 564 15.51 -7.50 5.39
C ARG A 564 15.94 -6.15 4.80
N LEU A 565 14.99 -5.23 4.61
CA LEU A 565 15.30 -3.85 4.22
C LEU A 565 16.20 -3.15 5.26
N ALA A 566 15.97 -3.40 6.56
CA ALA A 566 16.78 -2.91 7.66
C ALA A 566 18.12 -3.63 7.86
N GLU A 567 18.35 -4.79 7.22
CA GLU A 567 19.62 -5.53 7.21
C GLU A 567 20.53 -5.14 6.03
N HIS A 568 19.96 -4.74 4.89
CA HIS A 568 20.72 -4.41 3.67
C HIS A 568 20.95 -2.90 3.46
N GLY A 569 19.91 -2.06 3.60
CA GLY A 569 19.98 -0.65 3.17
C GLY A 569 20.13 -0.47 1.65
N LEU A 570 20.31 0.77 1.20
CA LEU A 570 20.38 1.14 -0.22
C LEU A 570 21.79 0.95 -0.81
N ASP A 571 21.87 0.55 -2.07
CA ASP A 571 23.13 0.33 -2.80
C ASP A 571 24.02 1.59 -2.83
N THR A 572 25.33 1.39 -2.61
CA THR A 572 26.33 2.47 -2.50
C THR A 572 26.55 3.24 -3.81
N ARG A 573 26.06 2.73 -4.95
CA ARG A 573 26.11 3.40 -6.25
C ARG A 573 25.13 4.57 -6.34
N LEU A 574 23.98 4.55 -5.63
CA LEU A 574 22.98 5.64 -5.62
C LEU A 574 23.66 7.00 -5.43
N LYS A 575 23.42 7.95 -6.34
CA LYS A 575 24.19 9.20 -6.38
C LYS A 575 23.74 10.23 -5.33
N SER A 576 22.50 10.21 -4.88
CA SER A 576 22.06 11.01 -3.72
C SER A 576 20.80 10.45 -3.08
N LEU A 577 20.72 10.54 -1.76
CA LEU A 577 19.55 10.23 -0.95
C LEU A 577 19.12 11.49 -0.21
N TYR A 578 17.84 11.85 -0.28
CA TYR A 578 17.27 12.93 0.51
C TYR A 578 15.99 12.47 1.22
N VAL A 579 16.16 12.04 2.48
CA VAL A 579 15.04 11.64 3.35
C VAL A 579 14.31 12.89 3.83
N LEU A 580 13.03 13.02 3.46
CA LEU A 580 12.20 14.19 3.76
C LEU A 580 10.93 13.72 4.47
N TYR A 581 10.67 14.20 5.69
CA TYR A 581 9.61 13.60 6.52
C TYR A 581 8.80 14.63 7.31
N GLY A 582 7.55 14.29 7.62
CA GLY A 582 6.67 15.12 8.44
C GLY A 582 7.00 15.06 9.93
N THR A 583 6.68 16.13 10.67
CA THR A 583 6.89 16.25 12.12
C THR A 583 5.71 16.91 12.84
N ALA A 584 4.51 16.85 12.24
CA ALA A 584 3.28 17.41 12.82
C ALA A 584 2.13 16.40 12.80
N ALA A 585 1.15 16.58 13.68
CA ALA A 585 0.06 15.62 13.92
C ALA A 585 -1.05 15.65 12.86
N GLY A 586 -1.18 16.75 12.13
CA GLY A 586 -2.38 17.10 11.39
C GLY A 586 -3.48 17.61 12.32
N SER A 587 -4.66 17.92 11.76
CA SER A 587 -5.84 18.33 12.53
C SER A 587 -6.60 17.15 13.17
N ALA A 588 -6.38 15.94 12.68
CA ALA A 588 -6.94 14.69 13.18
C ALA A 588 -5.87 13.59 13.09
N PRO A 589 -4.98 13.46 14.09
CA PRO A 589 -3.94 12.44 14.08
C PRO A 589 -4.54 11.03 14.11
N TYR A 590 -3.93 10.13 13.34
CA TYR A 590 -4.20 8.70 13.43
C TYR A 590 -3.30 8.05 14.49
N GLU A 591 -2.04 8.48 14.57
CA GLU A 591 -1.03 7.98 15.51
C GLU A 591 -0.84 8.95 16.68
N THR A 592 -1.25 8.52 17.88
CA THR A 592 -1.28 9.32 19.12
C THR A 592 -0.41 8.75 20.26
N ASP A 593 0.16 7.56 20.14
CA ASP A 593 1.09 7.00 21.15
C ASP A 593 2.43 7.75 21.15
N GLY A 594 2.76 8.42 20.04
CA GLY A 594 3.93 9.28 19.92
C GLY A 594 3.91 10.54 20.79
N MET A 595 2.81 10.84 21.49
CA MET A 595 2.62 12.04 22.32
C MET A 595 2.76 11.74 23.82
N THR A 596 3.59 12.51 24.53
CA THR A 596 3.76 12.40 26.00
C THR A 596 2.67 13.10 26.82
N SER A 597 2.01 14.10 26.26
CA SER A 597 0.83 14.79 26.79
C SER A 597 -0.09 15.19 25.63
N THR A 598 -1.34 15.54 25.93
CA THR A 598 -2.34 16.02 24.96
C THR A 598 -1.91 17.28 24.20
N THR A 599 -0.92 18.01 24.73
CA THR A 599 -0.33 19.22 24.14
C THR A 599 1.12 19.03 23.65
N SER A 600 1.67 17.83 23.76
CA SER A 600 3.02 17.51 23.24
C SER A 600 3.00 17.41 21.72
N ALA A 601 4.11 17.77 21.07
CA ALA A 601 4.33 17.41 19.67
C ALA A 601 4.32 15.87 19.51
N PRO A 602 3.80 15.34 18.40
CA PRO A 602 3.93 13.91 18.10
C PRO A 602 5.38 13.58 17.77
N ARG A 603 5.85 12.41 18.17
CA ARG A 603 7.11 11.84 17.65
C ARG A 603 6.87 11.10 16.34
N GLY A 604 6.37 11.82 15.33
CA GLY A 604 5.97 11.30 14.03
C GLY A 604 5.22 12.35 13.17
N ASP A 605 4.64 11.90 12.06
CA ASP A 605 3.89 12.72 11.10
C ASP A 605 2.36 12.56 11.18
N GLY A 606 1.86 12.08 12.33
CA GLY A 606 0.43 11.83 12.56
C GLY A 606 -0.11 10.52 11.99
N VAL A 607 0.69 9.78 11.21
CA VAL A 607 0.39 8.43 10.70
C VAL A 607 1.53 7.45 10.97
N LEU A 608 2.78 7.90 10.87
CA LEU A 608 3.99 7.12 11.09
C LEU A 608 4.85 7.76 12.18
N PHE A 609 5.46 6.90 13.01
CA PHE A 609 6.47 7.34 13.97
C PHE A 609 7.75 7.84 13.31
N GLU A 610 8.38 8.82 13.95
CA GLU A 610 9.67 9.41 13.57
C GLU A 610 10.72 8.33 13.32
N ALA A 611 10.84 7.32 14.18
CA ALA A 611 11.84 6.26 14.02
C ALA A 611 11.67 5.41 12.74
N SER A 612 10.51 5.46 12.07
CA SER A 612 10.23 4.78 10.80
C SER A 612 10.50 5.67 9.58
N ILE A 613 10.18 6.97 9.68
CA ILE A 613 10.33 7.96 8.58
C ILE A 613 11.70 8.67 8.54
N ALA A 614 12.36 8.85 9.68
CA ALA A 614 13.65 9.53 9.83
C ALA A 614 14.84 8.55 9.61
N ALA A 615 14.80 7.79 8.51
CA ALA A 615 15.52 6.53 8.36
C ALA A 615 16.90 6.57 7.67
N MET A 616 17.51 7.73 7.42
CA MET A 616 18.77 7.86 6.65
C MET A 616 19.89 6.94 7.18
N THR A 617 20.00 6.74 8.49
CA THR A 617 21.02 5.85 9.10
C THR A 617 20.86 4.39 8.67
N GLN A 618 19.63 3.89 8.55
CA GLN A 618 19.31 2.53 8.09
C GLN A 618 19.53 2.42 6.58
N LEU A 619 18.97 3.37 5.82
CA LEU A 619 19.08 3.40 4.36
C LEU A 619 20.52 3.51 3.86
N THR A 620 21.43 4.09 4.65
CA THR A 620 22.83 4.26 4.27
C THR A 620 23.77 3.30 5.01
N GLN A 621 23.30 2.25 5.69
CA GLN A 621 24.15 1.48 6.61
C GLN A 621 25.46 0.99 5.98
N GLY A 622 25.43 0.42 4.77
CA GLY A 622 26.61 -0.01 4.00
C GLY A 622 27.43 1.11 3.34
N TRP A 623 27.08 2.38 3.50
CA TRP A 623 27.80 3.51 2.93
C TRP A 623 28.96 3.95 3.83
N THR A 624 30.07 4.38 3.22
CA THR A 624 31.19 5.01 3.95
C THR A 624 30.75 6.34 4.59
N ALA A 625 31.41 6.74 5.68
CA ALA A 625 31.11 8.02 6.33
C ALA A 625 31.27 9.21 5.36
N ALA A 626 32.31 9.21 4.52
CA ALA A 626 32.52 10.22 3.50
C ALA A 626 31.35 10.29 2.49
N LYS A 627 30.82 9.13 2.03
CA LYS A 627 29.65 9.11 1.15
C LYS A 627 28.40 9.64 1.86
N LYS A 628 28.18 9.27 3.13
CA LYS A 628 27.05 9.78 3.93
C LYS A 628 27.07 11.31 3.99
N THR A 629 28.22 11.90 4.29
CA THR A 629 28.38 13.37 4.37
C THR A 629 28.24 14.08 3.01
N ALA A 630 28.57 13.43 1.89
CA ALA A 630 28.55 14.06 0.55
C ALA A 630 27.24 13.86 -0.24
N ASP A 631 26.56 12.73 -0.04
CA ASP A 631 25.45 12.28 -0.91
C ASP A 631 24.11 12.10 -0.16
N ALA A 632 24.12 11.94 1.17
CA ALA A 632 22.92 11.70 1.96
C ALA A 632 22.51 12.93 2.78
N LYS A 633 21.22 13.24 2.77
CA LYS A 633 20.60 14.29 3.58
C LYS A 633 19.33 13.76 4.25
N GLN A 634 19.03 14.25 5.45
CA GLN A 634 17.76 14.08 6.13
C GLN A 634 17.23 15.43 6.60
N GLU A 635 15.94 15.71 6.41
CA GLU A 635 15.28 16.94 6.89
C GLU A 635 13.83 16.64 7.32
N GLY A 636 13.45 17.09 8.51
CA GLY A 636 12.07 17.06 8.99
C GLY A 636 11.36 18.38 8.68
N MET A 637 10.07 18.32 8.36
CA MET A 637 9.24 19.49 8.05
C MET A 637 7.94 19.48 8.89
N ALA A 638 7.49 20.66 9.30
CA ALA A 638 6.34 20.85 10.19
C ALA A 638 4.97 20.66 9.49
N TYR A 639 4.80 19.52 8.83
CA TYR A 639 3.59 19.06 8.16
C TYR A 639 3.28 17.61 8.57
N ASP A 640 2.03 17.22 8.42
CA ASP A 640 1.58 15.83 8.61
C ASP A 640 1.81 14.96 7.38
N HIS A 641 1.62 13.65 7.53
CA HIS A 641 1.82 12.62 6.51
C HIS A 641 1.12 12.92 5.17
N LEU A 642 -0.10 13.48 5.22
CA LEU A 642 -0.91 13.79 4.06
C LEU A 642 -0.48 15.12 3.43
N SER A 643 -0.21 16.12 4.26
CA SER A 643 0.32 17.42 3.85
C SER A 643 1.70 17.34 3.16
N MET A 644 2.57 16.40 3.56
CA MET A 644 3.93 16.28 2.99
C MET A 644 3.93 16.08 1.46
N GLY A 645 3.04 15.25 0.91
CA GLY A 645 2.97 15.00 -0.54
C GLY A 645 2.46 16.20 -1.36
N ILE A 646 1.66 17.07 -0.74
CA ILE A 646 0.79 18.03 -1.44
C ILE A 646 1.18 19.50 -1.24
N THR A 647 2.25 19.78 -0.49
CA THR A 647 2.60 21.14 -0.04
C THR A 647 3.76 21.76 -0.82
N PRO A 648 3.60 22.94 -1.45
CA PRO A 648 4.65 23.59 -2.24
C PRO A 648 5.97 23.87 -1.49
N ALA A 649 5.94 24.10 -0.18
CA ALA A 649 7.16 24.27 0.61
C ALA A 649 8.06 23.01 0.59
N VAL A 650 7.44 21.83 0.55
CA VAL A 650 8.12 20.52 0.43
C VAL A 650 8.66 20.36 -1.00
N TRP A 651 7.85 20.67 -2.01
CA TRP A 651 8.25 20.59 -3.42
C TRP A 651 9.42 21.53 -3.76
N ASN A 652 9.47 22.71 -3.12
CA ASN A 652 10.59 23.64 -3.23
C ASN A 652 11.88 23.07 -2.62
N LYS A 653 11.81 22.37 -1.48
CA LYS A 653 12.96 21.67 -0.88
C LYS A 653 13.49 20.56 -1.78
N ILE A 654 12.59 19.80 -2.43
CA ILE A 654 12.95 18.77 -3.41
C ILE A 654 13.59 19.40 -4.66
N SER A 655 12.95 20.42 -5.23
CA SER A 655 13.43 21.14 -6.42
C SER A 655 14.82 21.74 -6.20
N ALA A 656 15.08 22.34 -5.04
CA ALA A 656 16.39 22.88 -4.68
C ALA A 656 17.47 21.80 -4.58
N HIS A 657 17.12 20.60 -4.06
CA HIS A 657 18.05 19.46 -3.98
C HIS A 657 18.32 18.83 -5.34
N PHE A 658 17.36 18.84 -6.27
CA PHE A 658 17.61 18.44 -7.65
C PHE A 658 18.54 19.43 -8.36
N VAL A 659 18.33 20.73 -8.20
CA VAL A 659 19.18 21.79 -8.79
C VAL A 659 20.60 21.77 -8.22
N SER A 660 20.80 21.42 -6.95
CA SER A 660 22.14 21.26 -6.37
C SER A 660 22.86 19.96 -6.78
N ARG A 661 22.29 19.17 -7.69
CA ARG A 661 22.85 17.91 -8.23
C ARG A 661 22.75 17.81 -9.76
N ASP A 662 22.23 18.84 -10.44
CA ASP A 662 22.28 19.00 -11.90
C ASP A 662 23.68 19.47 -12.34
#